data_AF-K1WW88-F1
#
_entry.id   AF-K1WW88-F1
#
_cell.length_a   1.000
_cell.length_b   1.000
_cell.length_c   1.000
_cell.angle_alpha   90.00
_cell.angle_beta   90.00
_cell.angle_gamma   90.00
#
_symmetry.space_group_name_H-M   'P 1'
#
loop_
_entity.id
_entity.type
_entity.pdbx_description
1 polymer ?
#
loop_
_entity_poly.entity_id
_entity_poly.type
_entity_poly.pdbx_seq_one_letter_code
_entity_poly.pdbx_strand_id
1 'polypeptide(L)'
;MSSGPYKLPFAIDKAKDVAMSSYSSLQWTQTQNDDISLISQTSIPRPSPRSDTRPAPDSGLYSNPLVPGWPTRPQSLRKTTSEICFELAIETLLILFSLSLLALAIAVVYYEDEIVVESEWRVFKQIINSVGTAFPYVFALVVGRAVKLFAAWRLEQGISLGVLEQIIGSTTLGGLLTTLSLLRPFNLASLGLFTLWIFSPIGSRVSLGLIEPRYRPVVFNAALQYLDTAQQSKFYSEVPEEIVEVIAGPITSVYSSSLMTPDAFKNSSMDIWGNVKIPYYSRLPEPIIADASGWTQVSESRDIVYSSFIGIPMSKNNTQGANTTWTMTTTYLELNCFNITKSLYIPAYKESDGITWRRLGEPTSFTVAINGFISPSKSSESSRSVSAFINATNSSSIPHTLLFQSVIWGESSGGITNSTIMATSYCDLSQTYVDVKVLCRTMDCRVTAMRPSKSPHAPGNFTVFGFEHGFRMFSWLLPLATGESLMGQVAQSTAAELYISGITSSPSSKLSKVDLSLVSKDDMERRLGQILNTFYLATLAPYELTENLTEGNVSTIQTSAVVTTWVSRYYVNKMWLSLYFISCSILLMAVACGVVLNRMAVAPEILGFMSTMTRDNPHVRIPGGGTAMSGIQRSRLLKDSYHITNPNVGNKDDTEDWRIRGYNPLTPPDLLQHEIPQTPKSKETTVQGRNESVAVVTGRDANQRLLVIIGPCSIHDPPAALEYCDKLVALKEKYKDDLLIVMRSYLEKPRTTVGWKGLINDPDIDNSFKINKGLRTSRQLFVDLTEKGMPLASEMLDTISPQFLADLLSVGAVGARTTESQLHRELASGLSFPVGFKNGTDGTLSVAIDAIGAVRHPHHFLSVTKPGVVAIVGTVGNEDCFVILRGGTKGTNYDAASIKEAKAALQKAGVRERLMVDCSHGNSLKNHKNQPKVAAVLAEQIANGEDAIMGVMIESNINEGAQKVPAEGKSGLKYGVSITDACIGWDDTEDVLKTLAEAVAKRRALSKGPNGHA
;
A
#
# COMPACT_ATOMS: atom_id res chain seq x y z
N MET A 1 12.24 44.14 22.85
CA MET A 1 13.29 45.07 23.31
C MET A 1 14.64 44.52 22.86
N SER A 2 15.41 45.40 22.20
CA SER A 2 16.82 45.35 21.72
C SER A 2 17.35 44.06 21.06
N SER A 3 17.56 43.98 19.73
CA SER A 3 18.57 44.64 18.86
C SER A 3 20.00 44.09 19.06
N GLY A 4 20.78 43.67 18.05
CA GLY A 4 20.72 43.89 16.61
C GLY A 4 21.82 43.09 15.84
N PRO A 5 21.98 43.31 14.53
CA PRO A 5 22.46 42.32 13.55
C PRO A 5 23.75 42.70 12.81
N TYR A 6 24.39 41.76 12.08
CA TYR A 6 25.24 42.08 10.93
C TYR A 6 25.13 41.04 9.78
N LYS A 7 25.02 41.60 8.57
CA LYS A 7 24.80 40.99 7.24
C LYS A 7 26.11 40.55 6.58
N LEU A 8 26.04 39.67 5.57
CA LEU A 8 26.76 39.79 4.28
C LEU A 8 26.01 39.02 3.16
N PRO A 9 26.09 39.43 1.87
CA PRO A 9 25.03 39.27 0.88
C PRO A 9 25.34 38.34 -0.32
N PHE A 10 24.29 37.93 -1.01
CA PHE A 10 24.27 37.44 -2.40
C PHE A 10 24.22 38.63 -3.38
N ALA A 11 24.94 38.55 -4.50
CA ALA A 11 24.56 39.21 -5.75
C ALA A 11 25.23 38.57 -6.99
N ILE A 12 24.39 38.29 -7.99
CA ILE A 12 24.70 37.98 -9.39
C ILE A 12 24.40 39.26 -10.18
N ASP A 13 25.28 39.71 -11.09
CA ASP A 13 25.05 39.87 -12.57
C ASP A 13 25.94 40.95 -13.25
N LYS A 14 26.43 40.60 -14.46
CA LYS A 14 26.80 41.39 -15.67
C LYS A 14 27.88 42.50 -15.71
N ALA A 15 28.85 42.29 -16.62
CA ALA A 15 29.40 43.19 -17.67
C ALA A 15 30.41 42.36 -18.50
N LYS A 16 30.42 42.16 -19.84
CA LYS A 16 30.32 42.99 -21.06
C LYS A 16 31.37 44.10 -21.22
N ASP A 17 32.35 43.79 -22.07
CA ASP A 17 33.03 44.58 -23.11
C ASP A 17 33.91 45.80 -22.77
N VAL A 18 35.22 45.65 -23.04
CA VAL A 18 36.18 46.63 -23.59
C VAL A 18 37.19 45.80 -24.42
N ALA A 19 37.05 45.68 -25.76
CA ALA A 19 37.64 46.52 -26.83
C ALA A 19 39.18 46.50 -26.91
N MET A 20 39.89 46.56 -28.04
CA MET A 20 39.69 46.30 -29.48
C MET A 20 41.07 46.53 -30.14
N SER A 21 41.31 45.93 -31.31
CA SER A 21 42.42 46.13 -32.27
C SER A 21 43.77 45.47 -31.93
N SER A 22 44.29 44.55 -32.77
CA SER A 22 44.84 44.89 -34.09
C SER A 22 45.02 43.66 -35.02
N TYR A 23 44.57 43.84 -36.28
CA TYR A 23 45.00 43.25 -37.57
C TYR A 23 44.96 41.71 -37.75
N SER A 24 44.07 41.09 -38.55
CA SER A 24 43.60 41.23 -39.96
C SER A 24 44.51 40.60 -41.04
N SER A 25 44.03 39.51 -41.67
CA SER A 25 43.96 39.22 -43.13
C SER A 25 43.55 37.75 -43.33
N LEU A 26 42.32 37.46 -43.80
CA LEU A 26 41.90 37.24 -45.20
C LEU A 26 42.45 35.91 -45.77
N GLN A 27 41.72 35.00 -46.43
CA GLN A 27 40.32 34.89 -46.85
C GLN A 27 40.12 33.45 -47.40
N TRP A 28 38.87 32.98 -47.41
CA TRP A 28 38.44 31.70 -48.01
C TRP A 28 38.44 31.75 -49.54
N THR A 29 38.68 30.62 -50.21
CA THR A 29 37.97 30.23 -51.44
C THR A 29 37.93 28.71 -51.62
N GLN A 30 36.76 28.28 -52.07
CA GLN A 30 36.35 26.92 -52.40
C GLN A 30 36.15 26.89 -53.92
N THR A 31 36.67 25.90 -54.65
CA THR A 31 35.98 25.21 -55.79
C THR A 31 36.86 24.22 -56.58
N GLN A 32 36.22 23.06 -56.83
CA GLN A 32 36.23 22.20 -58.03
C GLN A 32 37.44 21.37 -58.50
N ASN A 33 37.13 20.07 -58.66
CA ASN A 33 37.59 19.04 -59.60
C ASN A 33 38.68 19.42 -60.61
N ASP A 34 39.71 18.58 -60.73
CA ASP A 34 39.86 17.68 -61.87
C ASP A 34 41.00 16.66 -61.66
N ASP A 35 40.95 15.65 -62.51
CA ASP A 35 41.48 14.31 -62.45
C ASP A 35 42.98 14.14 -62.83
N ILE A 36 43.54 13.00 -62.39
CA ILE A 36 44.53 12.15 -63.07
C ILE A 36 46.05 12.53 -63.08
N SER A 37 46.77 11.78 -62.24
CA SER A 37 48.07 11.08 -62.40
C SER A 37 49.27 11.70 -63.15
N LEU A 38 50.48 11.57 -62.57
CA LEU A 38 51.66 10.85 -63.08
C LEU A 38 52.93 11.15 -62.24
N ILE A 39 53.63 10.08 -61.78
CA ILE A 39 55.11 9.92 -61.69
C ILE A 39 55.87 10.88 -60.72
N SER A 40 56.88 10.54 -59.91
CA SER A 40 57.82 9.43 -59.73
C SER A 40 58.40 9.45 -58.31
N GLN A 41 58.94 8.31 -57.91
CA GLN A 41 59.93 8.09 -56.84
C GLN A 41 61.01 9.18 -56.72
N THR A 42 61.40 9.54 -55.49
CA THR A 42 62.82 9.62 -55.09
C THR A 42 62.98 9.44 -53.58
N SER A 43 64.04 8.74 -53.24
CA SER A 43 64.45 8.11 -51.98
C SER A 43 65.30 8.99 -51.05
N ILE A 44 65.16 8.83 -49.72
CA ILE A 44 66.19 9.15 -48.70
C ILE A 44 66.17 8.04 -47.61
N PRO A 45 67.33 7.59 -47.06
CA PRO A 45 67.58 6.18 -46.73
C PRO A 45 67.31 5.75 -45.27
N ARG A 46 67.19 4.42 -45.08
CA ARG A 46 67.02 3.72 -43.79
C ARG A 46 68.28 3.79 -42.91
N PRO A 47 68.16 3.98 -41.58
CA PRO A 47 69.23 3.63 -40.65
C PRO A 47 69.31 2.10 -40.48
N SER A 48 70.54 1.58 -40.41
CA SER A 48 70.89 0.18 -40.15
C SER A 48 70.47 -0.30 -38.75
N PRO A 49 70.20 -1.60 -38.56
CA PRO A 49 69.71 -2.14 -37.30
C PRO A 49 70.81 -2.17 -36.23
N ARG A 50 70.55 -1.58 -35.07
CA ARG A 50 71.34 -1.84 -33.85
C ARG A 50 71.07 -3.28 -33.39
N SER A 51 72.14 -4.04 -33.24
CA SER A 51 72.17 -5.33 -32.55
C SER A 51 71.92 -5.11 -31.06
N ASP A 52 70.68 -5.30 -30.60
CA ASP A 52 70.38 -5.42 -29.17
C ASP A 52 70.30 -6.92 -28.84
N THR A 53 71.47 -7.52 -28.62
CA THR A 53 71.62 -8.82 -27.98
C THR A 53 71.23 -8.67 -26.51
N ARG A 54 69.94 -8.81 -26.20
CA ARG A 54 69.51 -9.24 -24.86
C ARG A 54 69.37 -10.76 -24.91
N PRO A 55 69.97 -11.52 -23.97
CA PRO A 55 69.65 -12.93 -23.84
C PRO A 55 68.15 -13.08 -23.61
N ALA A 56 67.53 -14.02 -24.33
CA ALA A 56 66.19 -14.46 -23.99
C ALA A 56 66.18 -14.88 -22.51
N PRO A 57 65.19 -14.49 -21.70
CA PRO A 57 65.05 -15.05 -20.37
C PRO A 57 64.89 -16.56 -20.52
N ASP A 58 65.72 -17.30 -19.80
CA ASP A 58 65.75 -18.76 -19.80
C ASP A 58 64.35 -19.35 -19.73
N SER A 59 64.10 -20.25 -20.68
CA SER A 59 62.87 -21.00 -20.90
C SER A 59 62.64 -22.09 -19.85
N GLY A 60 62.85 -21.82 -18.56
CA GLY A 60 62.79 -22.87 -17.56
C GLY A 60 62.73 -22.41 -16.12
N LEU A 61 61.69 -21.68 -15.69
CA LEU A 61 61.27 -21.64 -14.27
C LEU A 61 59.93 -20.93 -13.98
N TYR A 62 58.90 -21.02 -14.85
CA TYR A 62 57.56 -20.52 -14.51
C TYR A 62 56.47 -21.42 -15.08
N SER A 63 56.08 -22.44 -14.32
CA SER A 63 54.79 -23.11 -14.53
C SER A 63 53.68 -22.12 -14.15
N ASN A 64 53.13 -21.42 -15.15
CA ASN A 64 51.91 -20.61 -14.99
C ASN A 64 50.84 -21.45 -14.27
N PRO A 65 50.07 -20.89 -13.32
CA PRO A 65 48.87 -21.57 -12.86
C PRO A 65 47.98 -21.74 -14.10
N LEU A 66 47.86 -22.98 -14.56
CA LEU A 66 46.98 -23.34 -15.67
C LEU A 66 45.57 -22.95 -15.25
N VAL A 67 45.04 -21.85 -15.79
CA VAL A 67 43.62 -21.53 -15.68
C VAL A 67 42.88 -22.71 -16.31
N PRO A 68 42.13 -23.52 -15.53
CA PRO A 68 41.53 -24.74 -16.05
C PRO A 68 40.59 -24.42 -17.22
N GLY A 69 40.82 -25.07 -18.37
CA GLY A 69 40.05 -24.81 -19.59
C GLY A 69 40.59 -23.69 -20.49
N TRP A 70 41.75 -23.08 -20.18
CA TRP A 70 42.39 -22.12 -21.08
C TRP A 70 42.94 -22.81 -22.34
N PRO A 71 42.69 -22.27 -23.55
CA PRO A 71 43.15 -22.90 -24.78
C PRO A 71 44.68 -22.84 -24.91
N THR A 72 45.30 -23.99 -25.16
CA THR A 72 46.77 -24.15 -25.31
C THR A 72 47.23 -24.19 -26.77
N ARG A 73 46.29 -24.14 -27.72
CA ARG A 73 46.53 -24.14 -29.17
C ARG A 73 45.71 -23.04 -29.86
N PRO A 74 46.13 -22.54 -31.04
CA PRO A 74 45.32 -21.63 -31.85
C PRO A 74 43.93 -22.23 -32.13
N GLN A 75 42.89 -21.41 -31.98
CA GLN A 75 41.50 -21.81 -32.23
C GLN A 75 40.96 -21.13 -33.49
N SER A 76 40.03 -21.79 -34.17
CA SER A 76 39.26 -21.19 -35.26
C SER A 76 38.35 -20.10 -34.72
N LEU A 77 38.19 -19.01 -35.48
CA LEU A 77 37.21 -17.95 -35.19
C LEU A 77 35.77 -18.37 -35.53
N ARG A 78 35.57 -19.51 -36.20
CA ARG A 78 34.22 -20.01 -36.50
C ARG A 78 33.54 -20.46 -35.21
N LYS A 79 32.31 -19.95 -35.00
CA LYS A 79 31.41 -20.39 -33.93
C LYS A 79 31.20 -21.90 -34.01
N THR A 80 31.21 -22.55 -32.86
CA THR A 80 30.92 -23.98 -32.71
C THR A 80 29.42 -24.24 -32.90
N THR A 81 29.05 -25.48 -33.25
CA THR A 81 27.63 -25.86 -33.44
C THR A 81 26.78 -25.59 -32.19
N SER A 82 27.35 -25.79 -30.99
CA SER A 82 26.66 -25.53 -29.72
C SER A 82 26.41 -24.04 -29.48
N GLU A 83 27.37 -23.16 -29.81
CA GLU A 83 27.20 -21.71 -29.74
C GLU A 83 26.13 -21.23 -30.73
N ILE A 84 26.13 -21.77 -31.96
CA ILE A 84 25.11 -21.44 -32.96
C ILE A 84 23.72 -21.86 -32.47
N CYS A 85 23.57 -23.06 -31.90
CA CYS A 85 22.29 -23.51 -31.34
C CYS A 85 21.83 -22.66 -30.15
N PHE A 86 22.76 -22.26 -29.27
CA PHE A 86 22.45 -21.42 -28.11
C PHE A 86 21.99 -20.02 -28.54
N GLU A 87 22.70 -19.39 -29.48
CA GLU A 87 22.32 -18.07 -30.00
C GLU A 87 21.00 -18.13 -30.77
N LEU A 88 20.75 -19.20 -31.54
CA LEU A 88 19.48 -19.41 -32.23
C LEU A 88 18.32 -19.59 -31.24
N ALA A 89 18.56 -20.24 -30.09
CA ALA A 89 17.56 -20.37 -29.03
C ALA A 89 17.22 -19.01 -28.41
N ILE A 90 18.22 -18.17 -28.16
CA ILE A 90 18.02 -16.78 -27.71
C ILE A 90 17.20 -16.00 -28.75
N GLU A 91 17.60 -16.04 -30.02
CA GLU A 91 16.91 -15.34 -31.11
C GLU A 91 15.45 -15.79 -31.24
N THR A 92 15.19 -17.10 -31.17
CA THR A 92 13.83 -17.66 -31.20
C THR A 92 12.98 -17.13 -30.04
N LEU A 93 13.55 -17.07 -28.84
CA LEU A 93 12.88 -16.54 -27.66
C LEU A 93 12.58 -15.03 -27.80
N LEU A 94 13.48 -14.24 -28.40
CA LEU A 94 13.23 -12.83 -28.69
C LEU A 94 12.14 -12.62 -29.74
N ILE A 95 12.09 -13.46 -30.77
CA ILE A 95 11.00 -13.46 -31.76
C ILE A 95 9.67 -13.76 -31.07
N LEU A 96 9.61 -14.79 -30.21
CA LEU A 96 8.39 -15.15 -29.48
C LEU A 96 7.87 -14.01 -28.60
N PHE A 97 8.76 -13.31 -27.88
CA PHE A 97 8.37 -12.12 -27.10
C PHE A 97 7.89 -10.96 -27.99
N SER A 98 8.50 -10.78 -29.16
CA SER A 98 8.10 -9.75 -30.12
C SER A 98 6.71 -10.03 -30.70
N LEU A 99 6.45 -11.29 -31.05
CA LEU A 99 5.18 -11.74 -31.60
C LEU A 99 4.05 -11.71 -30.58
N SER A 100 4.31 -12.02 -29.30
CA SER A 100 3.29 -11.94 -28.26
C SER A 100 2.83 -10.50 -28.00
N LEU A 101 3.74 -9.52 -28.07
CA LEU A 101 3.40 -8.11 -27.99
C LEU A 101 2.54 -7.65 -29.18
N LEU A 102 2.82 -8.16 -30.38
CA LEU A 102 2.01 -7.90 -31.58
C LEU A 102 0.63 -8.57 -31.50
N ALA A 103 0.54 -9.80 -30.97
CA ALA A 103 -0.71 -10.51 -30.78
C ALA A 103 -1.68 -9.75 -29.86
N LEU A 104 -1.15 -9.07 -28.82
CA LEU A 104 -1.96 -8.19 -27.98
C LEU A 104 -2.61 -7.05 -28.78
N ALA A 105 -1.88 -6.45 -29.73
CA ALA A 105 -2.42 -5.38 -30.56
C ALA A 105 -3.62 -5.87 -31.40
N ILE A 106 -3.54 -7.09 -31.93
CA ILE A 106 -4.61 -7.72 -32.70
C ILE A 106 -5.79 -8.07 -31.78
N ALA A 107 -5.52 -8.61 -30.59
CA ALA A 107 -6.56 -8.93 -29.62
C ALA A 107 -7.37 -7.70 -29.21
N VAL A 108 -6.73 -6.56 -28.97
CA VAL A 108 -7.43 -5.30 -28.61
C VAL A 108 -8.42 -4.86 -29.68
N VAL A 109 -8.11 -5.06 -30.97
CA VAL A 109 -9.01 -4.72 -32.08
C VAL A 109 -10.26 -5.60 -32.07
N TYR A 110 -10.12 -6.88 -31.68
CA TYR A 110 -11.25 -7.81 -31.62
C TYR A 110 -12.29 -7.42 -30.56
N TYR A 111 -11.85 -6.78 -29.46
CA TYR A 111 -12.74 -6.35 -28.37
C TYR A 111 -13.33 -4.93 -28.56
N GLU A 112 -13.15 -4.28 -29.72
CA GLU A 112 -13.74 -2.96 -29.96
C GLU A 112 -15.28 -3.04 -29.96
N ASP A 113 -15.92 -2.17 -29.17
CA ASP A 113 -17.39 -2.07 -29.03
C ASP A 113 -18.10 -3.26 -28.36
N GLU A 114 -17.36 -4.20 -27.79
CA GLU A 114 -17.92 -5.28 -26.96
C GLU A 114 -18.31 -4.80 -25.54
N ILE A 115 -19.25 -5.51 -24.91
CA ILE A 115 -19.72 -5.21 -23.55
C ILE A 115 -18.66 -5.63 -22.53
N VAL A 116 -18.38 -4.76 -21.57
CA VAL A 116 -17.36 -5.02 -20.54
C VAL A 116 -17.91 -5.99 -19.48
N VAL A 117 -17.32 -7.18 -19.42
CA VAL A 117 -17.51 -8.12 -18.30
C VAL A 117 -16.41 -7.85 -17.26
N GLU A 118 -16.79 -7.51 -16.03
CA GLU A 118 -15.86 -7.04 -14.98
C GLU A 118 -14.75 -8.07 -14.63
N SER A 119 -15.06 -9.36 -14.69
CA SER A 119 -14.08 -10.44 -14.49
C SER A 119 -13.04 -10.50 -15.60
N GLU A 120 -13.46 -10.38 -16.86
CA GLU A 120 -12.59 -10.38 -18.03
C GLU A 120 -11.73 -9.11 -18.08
N TRP A 121 -12.33 -7.96 -17.77
CA TRP A 121 -11.63 -6.68 -17.73
C TRP A 121 -10.49 -6.69 -16.71
N ARG A 122 -10.68 -7.31 -15.54
CA ARG A 122 -9.62 -7.41 -14.52
C ARG A 122 -8.40 -8.16 -15.05
N VAL A 123 -8.62 -9.27 -15.75
CA VAL A 123 -7.56 -10.07 -16.37
C VAL A 123 -6.89 -9.26 -17.50
N PHE A 124 -7.68 -8.63 -18.36
CA PHE A 124 -7.17 -7.84 -19.48
C PHE A 124 -6.35 -6.62 -19.02
N LYS A 125 -6.80 -5.93 -17.97
CA LYS A 125 -6.09 -4.82 -17.33
C LYS A 125 -4.78 -5.26 -16.69
N GLN A 126 -4.75 -6.44 -16.07
CA GLN A 126 -3.51 -7.01 -15.53
C GLN A 126 -2.51 -7.28 -16.65
N ILE A 127 -2.95 -7.89 -17.76
CA ILE A 127 -2.10 -8.14 -18.94
C ILE A 127 -1.53 -6.82 -19.49
N ILE A 128 -2.36 -5.80 -19.69
CA ILE A 128 -1.93 -4.50 -20.21
C ILE A 128 -0.92 -3.79 -19.28
N ASN A 129 -1.16 -3.83 -17.97
CA ASN A 129 -0.22 -3.26 -16.99
C ASN A 129 1.13 -4.00 -16.97
N SER A 130 1.08 -5.34 -17.02
CA SER A 130 2.28 -6.16 -17.12
C SER A 130 3.05 -5.87 -18.39
N VAL A 131 2.36 -5.70 -19.53
CA VAL A 131 2.97 -5.36 -20.82
C VAL A 131 3.56 -3.95 -20.80
N GLY A 132 2.85 -2.95 -20.26
CA GLY A 132 3.40 -1.58 -20.13
C GLY A 132 4.66 -1.52 -19.28
N THR A 133 4.76 -2.38 -18.26
CA THR A 133 5.97 -2.51 -17.45
C THR A 133 7.06 -3.29 -18.18
N ALA A 134 6.72 -4.38 -18.88
CA ALA A 134 7.67 -5.25 -19.55
C ALA A 134 8.25 -4.64 -20.84
N PHE A 135 7.49 -3.78 -21.53
CA PHE A 135 7.82 -3.27 -22.86
C PHE A 135 9.21 -2.60 -22.93
N PRO A 136 9.60 -1.67 -22.04
CA PRO A 136 10.93 -1.06 -22.09
C PRO A 136 12.06 -2.07 -21.92
N TYR A 137 11.87 -3.10 -21.08
CA TYR A 137 12.85 -4.16 -20.85
C TYR A 137 13.02 -5.04 -22.08
N VAL A 138 11.92 -5.50 -22.68
CA VAL A 138 11.95 -6.29 -23.93
C VAL A 138 12.57 -5.47 -25.06
N PHE A 139 12.20 -4.19 -25.18
CA PHE A 139 12.76 -3.27 -26.17
C PHE A 139 14.26 -3.09 -25.98
N ALA A 140 14.71 -2.82 -24.75
CA ALA A 140 16.14 -2.66 -24.45
C ALA A 140 16.93 -3.95 -24.74
N LEU A 141 16.36 -5.11 -24.45
CA LEU A 141 17.01 -6.40 -24.65
C LEU A 141 17.14 -6.72 -26.16
N VAL A 142 16.08 -6.49 -26.93
CA VAL A 142 16.07 -6.73 -28.39
C VAL A 142 16.94 -5.70 -29.13
N VAL A 143 16.63 -4.42 -28.98
CA VAL A 143 17.28 -3.34 -29.73
C VAL A 143 18.71 -3.15 -29.25
N GLY A 144 18.97 -3.22 -27.94
CA GLY A 144 20.32 -3.13 -27.40
C GLY A 144 21.22 -4.25 -27.92
N ARG A 145 20.71 -5.48 -28.05
CA ARG A 145 21.44 -6.58 -28.67
C ARG A 145 21.69 -6.36 -30.15
N ALA A 146 20.68 -5.91 -30.91
CA ALA A 146 20.85 -5.59 -32.34
C ALA A 146 21.91 -4.50 -32.57
N VAL A 147 21.91 -3.44 -31.74
CA VAL A 147 22.91 -2.35 -31.77
C VAL A 147 24.32 -2.88 -31.47
N LYS A 148 24.49 -3.78 -30.49
CA LYS A 148 25.79 -4.41 -30.20
C LYS A 148 26.30 -5.27 -31.35
N LEU A 149 25.42 -6.08 -31.95
CA LEU A 149 25.76 -6.90 -33.11
C LEU A 149 26.13 -6.05 -34.32
N PHE A 150 25.43 -4.93 -34.52
CA PHE A 150 25.76 -3.95 -35.54
C PHE A 150 27.14 -3.32 -35.29
N ALA A 151 27.44 -2.94 -34.05
CA ALA A 151 28.75 -2.42 -33.66
C ALA A 151 29.88 -3.43 -33.92
N ALA A 152 29.67 -4.70 -33.55
CA ALA A 152 30.63 -5.78 -33.77
C ALA A 152 30.88 -6.01 -35.27
N TRP A 153 29.83 -6.07 -36.08
CA TRP A 153 29.96 -6.21 -37.53
C TRP A 153 30.66 -4.99 -38.17
N ARG A 154 30.32 -3.76 -37.75
CA ARG A 154 30.99 -2.54 -38.25
C ARG A 154 32.45 -2.46 -37.84
N LEU A 155 32.82 -2.99 -36.67
CA LEU A 155 34.20 -3.09 -36.22
C LEU A 155 35.03 -3.97 -37.17
N GLU A 156 34.47 -5.08 -37.67
CA GLU A 156 35.14 -5.94 -38.65
C GLU A 156 35.38 -5.25 -39.99
N GLN A 157 34.45 -4.39 -40.42
CA GLN A 157 34.54 -3.67 -41.70
C GLN A 157 35.44 -2.42 -41.64
N GLY A 158 35.98 -2.07 -40.48
CA GLY A 158 36.74 -0.84 -40.25
C GLY A 158 35.83 0.36 -39.98
N ILE A 159 35.83 0.84 -38.75
CA ILE A 159 35.07 2.03 -38.31
C ILE A 159 35.95 2.89 -37.39
N SER A 160 35.79 4.21 -37.45
CA SER A 160 36.48 5.12 -36.53
C SER A 160 36.05 4.86 -35.08
N LEU A 161 37.01 4.91 -34.15
CA LEU A 161 36.76 4.66 -32.73
C LEU A 161 35.62 5.53 -32.15
N GLY A 162 35.57 6.82 -32.51
CA GLY A 162 34.53 7.72 -32.01
C GLY A 162 33.10 7.30 -32.39
N VAL A 163 32.88 6.84 -33.63
CA VAL A 163 31.57 6.33 -34.06
C VAL A 163 31.27 4.97 -33.42
N LEU A 164 32.29 4.13 -33.20
CA LEU A 164 32.10 2.85 -32.51
C LEU A 164 31.69 3.05 -31.05
N GLU A 165 32.36 3.96 -30.32
CA GLU A 165 31.99 4.31 -28.95
C GLU A 165 30.60 4.93 -28.88
N GLN A 166 30.23 5.75 -29.89
CA GLN A 166 28.88 6.29 -30.01
C GLN A 166 27.82 5.17 -30.11
N ILE A 167 28.03 4.15 -30.94
CA ILE A 167 27.09 3.05 -31.12
C ILE A 167 27.03 2.16 -29.85
N ILE A 168 28.19 1.78 -29.29
CA ILE A 168 28.27 0.92 -28.09
C ILE A 168 27.70 1.61 -26.86
N GLY A 169 27.97 2.91 -26.69
CA GLY A 169 27.43 3.70 -25.59
C GLY A 169 25.91 3.89 -25.67
N SER A 170 25.31 3.68 -26.85
CA SER A 170 23.90 3.90 -27.14
C SER A 170 23.05 2.63 -27.13
N THR A 171 23.34 1.67 -26.24
CA THR A 171 22.57 0.41 -26.12
C THR A 171 21.34 0.51 -25.21
N THR A 172 21.10 1.68 -24.62
CA THR A 172 19.87 2.04 -23.89
C THR A 172 19.58 3.52 -24.13
N LEU A 173 18.35 3.98 -23.85
CA LEU A 173 18.01 5.41 -23.93
C LEU A 173 18.89 6.26 -23.01
N GLY A 174 19.13 5.81 -21.77
CA GLY A 174 20.02 6.49 -20.83
C GLY A 174 21.49 6.49 -21.31
N GLY A 175 21.95 5.38 -21.88
CA GLY A 175 23.29 5.28 -22.47
C GLY A 175 23.49 6.25 -23.64
N LEU A 176 22.49 6.37 -24.52
CA LEU A 176 22.50 7.33 -25.63
C LEU A 176 22.64 8.77 -25.13
N LEU A 177 21.83 9.19 -24.15
CA LEU A 177 21.86 10.56 -23.61
C LEU A 177 23.22 10.89 -22.97
N THR A 178 23.79 9.94 -22.21
CA THR A 178 25.12 10.09 -21.61
C THR A 178 26.20 10.18 -22.69
N THR A 179 26.14 9.32 -23.70
CA THR A 179 27.10 9.29 -24.82
C THR A 179 27.03 10.59 -25.63
N LEU A 180 25.83 11.11 -25.88
CA LEU A 180 25.62 12.42 -26.51
C LEU A 180 26.21 13.57 -25.69
N SER A 181 26.11 13.51 -24.37
CA SER A 181 26.61 14.55 -23.48
C SER A 181 28.14 14.53 -23.35
N LEU A 182 28.74 13.34 -23.25
CA LEU A 182 30.18 13.16 -23.03
C LEU A 182 30.98 13.29 -24.33
N LEU A 183 30.59 12.58 -25.40
CA LEU A 183 31.32 12.60 -26.67
C LEU A 183 30.90 13.76 -27.58
N ARG A 184 29.79 14.44 -27.27
CA ARG A 184 29.18 15.52 -28.08
C ARG A 184 29.06 15.21 -29.59
N PRO A 185 28.69 13.99 -30.04
CA PRO A 185 28.63 13.68 -31.45
C PRO A 185 27.25 14.06 -32.00
N PHE A 186 27.03 15.33 -32.37
CA PHE A 186 25.79 15.75 -33.03
C PHE A 186 25.85 15.46 -34.54
N ASN A 187 25.62 14.19 -34.92
CA ASN A 187 25.65 13.73 -36.31
C ASN A 187 24.34 12.98 -36.68
N LEU A 188 24.19 12.60 -37.96
CA LEU A 188 23.02 11.86 -38.45
C LEU A 188 22.81 10.51 -37.71
N ALA A 189 23.89 9.85 -37.29
CA ALA A 189 23.81 8.60 -36.54
C ALA A 189 23.18 8.81 -35.15
N SER A 190 23.48 9.92 -34.49
CA SER A 190 22.87 10.32 -33.22
C SER A 190 21.38 10.56 -33.35
N LEU A 191 20.94 11.23 -34.42
CA LEU A 191 19.53 11.43 -34.70
C LEU A 191 18.83 10.09 -34.94
N GLY A 192 19.44 9.20 -35.73
CA GLY A 192 18.92 7.85 -35.97
C GLY A 192 18.76 7.03 -34.68
N LEU A 193 19.79 6.99 -33.83
CA LEU A 193 19.75 6.28 -32.54
C LEU A 193 18.72 6.89 -31.58
N PHE A 194 18.58 8.22 -31.55
CA PHE A 194 17.56 8.89 -30.74
C PHE A 194 16.15 8.54 -31.21
N THR A 195 15.89 8.60 -32.53
CA THR A 195 14.60 8.21 -33.10
C THR A 195 14.28 6.74 -32.84
N LEU A 196 15.27 5.86 -32.78
CA LEU A 196 15.07 4.46 -32.44
C LEU A 196 14.71 4.29 -30.95
N TRP A 197 15.47 4.91 -30.04
CA TRP A 197 15.31 4.70 -28.60
C TRP A 197 14.10 5.39 -27.98
N ILE A 198 13.53 6.42 -28.61
CA ILE A 198 12.30 7.08 -28.13
C ILE A 198 11.08 6.15 -28.18
N PHE A 199 11.09 5.11 -29.03
CA PHE A 199 10.02 4.12 -29.09
C PHE A 199 9.96 3.20 -27.86
N SER A 200 11.01 3.15 -27.04
CA SER A 200 11.01 2.41 -25.78
C SER A 200 10.01 2.99 -24.75
N PRO A 201 10.10 4.27 -24.34
CA PRO A 201 9.11 4.86 -23.44
C PRO A 201 7.74 5.06 -24.12
N ILE A 202 7.71 5.33 -25.43
CA ILE A 202 6.45 5.48 -26.17
C ILE A 202 5.67 4.17 -26.12
N GLY A 203 6.26 3.02 -26.48
CA GLY A 203 5.54 1.75 -26.50
C GLY A 203 4.97 1.33 -25.13
N SER A 204 5.68 1.63 -24.04
CA SER A 204 5.20 1.41 -22.66
C SER A 204 4.00 2.28 -22.29
N ARG A 205 4.04 3.58 -22.64
CA ARG A 205 2.90 4.48 -22.36
C ARG A 205 1.71 4.17 -23.24
N VAL A 206 1.97 3.86 -24.50
CA VAL A 206 0.95 3.50 -25.48
C VAL A 206 0.19 2.24 -25.06
N SER A 207 0.90 1.20 -24.61
CA SER A 207 0.24 -0.06 -24.25
C SER A 207 -0.79 0.12 -23.14
N LEU A 208 -0.53 1.00 -22.16
CA LEU A 208 -1.46 1.32 -21.07
C LEU A 208 -2.73 2.04 -21.53
N GLY A 209 -2.70 2.71 -22.68
CA GLY A 209 -3.80 3.50 -23.24
C GLY A 209 -4.49 2.86 -24.45
N LEU A 210 -4.26 1.57 -24.71
CA LEU A 210 -4.82 0.87 -25.88
C LEU A 210 -6.35 0.77 -25.83
N ILE A 211 -6.90 0.45 -24.65
CA ILE A 211 -8.32 0.17 -24.45
C ILE A 211 -8.80 0.69 -23.10
N GLU A 212 -9.99 1.26 -23.06
CA GLU A 212 -10.59 1.77 -21.85
C GLU A 212 -12.11 1.51 -21.82
N PRO A 213 -12.69 1.17 -20.66
CA PRO A 213 -14.13 1.09 -20.51
C PRO A 213 -14.72 2.50 -20.56
N ARG A 214 -15.66 2.74 -21.48
CA ARG A 214 -16.44 3.98 -21.53
C ARG A 214 -17.92 3.64 -21.39
N TYR A 215 -18.59 4.38 -20.51
CA TYR A 215 -20.03 4.31 -20.37
C TYR A 215 -20.70 4.95 -21.60
N ARG A 216 -21.58 4.20 -22.25
CA ARG A 216 -22.47 4.73 -23.28
C ARG A 216 -23.93 4.51 -22.88
N PRO A 217 -24.81 5.50 -23.12
CA PRO A 217 -26.22 5.34 -22.87
C PRO A 217 -26.80 4.38 -23.91
N VAL A 218 -27.49 3.35 -23.44
CA VAL A 218 -28.32 2.47 -24.26
C VAL A 218 -29.77 2.85 -23.97
N VAL A 219 -30.50 3.23 -25.03
CA VAL A 219 -31.91 3.60 -24.96
C VAL A 219 -32.72 2.45 -25.53
N PHE A 220 -33.65 1.91 -24.74
CA PHE A 220 -34.59 0.89 -25.20
C PHE A 220 -35.98 1.16 -24.64
N ASN A 221 -37.00 0.64 -25.34
CA ASN A 221 -38.39 0.73 -24.89
C ASN A 221 -38.73 -0.46 -24.01
N ALA A 222 -39.35 -0.22 -22.86
CA ALA A 222 -39.84 -1.25 -21.95
C ALA A 222 -41.34 -1.05 -21.69
N ALA A 223 -42.08 -2.15 -21.55
CA ALA A 223 -43.47 -2.09 -21.11
C ALA A 223 -43.52 -1.84 -19.59
N LEU A 224 -44.32 -0.85 -19.19
CA LEU A 224 -44.59 -0.49 -17.80
C LEU A 224 -46.09 -0.59 -17.55
N GLN A 225 -46.49 -1.13 -16.40
CA GLN A 225 -47.88 -1.16 -15.93
C GLN A 225 -48.05 -0.18 -14.77
N TYR A 226 -49.17 0.55 -14.74
CA TYR A 226 -49.56 1.41 -13.62
C TYR A 226 -51.05 1.22 -13.28
N LEU A 227 -51.43 1.60 -12.06
CA LEU A 227 -52.80 1.45 -11.56
C LEU A 227 -53.81 2.30 -12.35
N ASP A 228 -54.91 1.69 -12.79
CA ASP A 228 -56.04 2.44 -13.33
C ASP A 228 -56.82 3.15 -12.21
N THR A 229 -56.66 4.46 -12.08
CA THR A 229 -57.36 5.25 -11.06
C THR A 229 -58.86 5.46 -11.35
N ALA A 230 -59.35 5.11 -12.55
CA ALA A 230 -60.77 5.18 -12.89
C ALA A 230 -61.52 3.87 -12.61
N GLN A 231 -60.83 2.83 -12.14
CA GLN A 231 -61.43 1.53 -11.86
C GLN A 231 -62.42 1.57 -10.68
N GLN A 232 -63.18 0.50 -10.53
CA GLN A 232 -64.09 0.32 -9.42
C GLN A 232 -63.33 0.09 -8.10
N SER A 233 -63.72 0.79 -7.03
CA SER A 233 -63.20 0.54 -5.68
C SER A 233 -63.56 -0.87 -5.19
N LYS A 234 -62.68 -1.49 -4.40
CA LYS A 234 -62.91 -2.83 -3.83
C LYS A 234 -64.16 -2.91 -2.94
N PHE A 235 -64.61 -1.78 -2.40
CA PHE A 235 -65.87 -1.67 -1.63
C PHE A 235 -67.15 -1.89 -2.44
N TYR A 236 -67.08 -1.96 -3.76
CA TYR A 236 -68.25 -2.20 -4.62
C TYR A 236 -68.42 -3.69 -5.03
N SER A 237 -67.60 -4.60 -4.51
CA SER A 237 -67.80 -6.05 -4.69
C SER A 237 -68.96 -6.54 -3.82
N GLU A 238 -69.82 -7.39 -4.37
CA GLU A 238 -71.18 -7.70 -3.86
C GLU A 238 -71.24 -8.70 -2.70
N VAL A 239 -70.15 -8.92 -1.96
CA VAL A 239 -70.10 -9.86 -0.83
C VAL A 239 -69.84 -9.08 0.47
N PRO A 240 -70.85 -8.85 1.34
CA PRO A 240 -71.00 -7.53 1.97
C PRO A 240 -70.37 -7.32 3.35
N GLU A 241 -69.97 -8.35 4.10
CA GLU A 241 -69.50 -8.18 5.49
C GLU A 241 -68.13 -8.82 5.78
N GLU A 242 -67.85 -10.05 5.34
CA GLU A 242 -66.57 -10.73 5.62
C GLU A 242 -65.36 -10.09 4.88
N ILE A 243 -65.56 -9.58 3.66
CA ILE A 243 -64.48 -8.93 2.89
C ILE A 243 -64.12 -7.59 3.52
N VAL A 244 -65.11 -6.87 4.08
CA VAL A 244 -64.90 -5.55 4.69
C VAL A 244 -63.95 -5.66 5.89
N GLU A 245 -64.10 -6.67 6.75
CA GLU A 245 -63.19 -6.89 7.88
C GLU A 245 -61.74 -7.17 7.42
N VAL A 246 -61.58 -7.88 6.30
CA VAL A 246 -60.26 -8.25 5.76
C VAL A 246 -59.57 -7.09 5.04
N ILE A 247 -60.31 -6.25 4.30
CA ILE A 247 -59.70 -5.14 3.51
C ILE A 247 -59.68 -3.80 4.25
N ALA A 248 -60.56 -3.57 5.23
CA ALA A 248 -60.60 -2.31 5.97
C ALA A 248 -59.34 -2.08 6.80
N GLY A 249 -58.72 -3.14 7.33
CA GLY A 249 -57.45 -3.08 8.05
C GLY A 249 -56.30 -2.50 7.21
N PRO A 250 -55.96 -3.12 6.06
CA PRO A 250 -54.97 -2.60 5.11
C PRO A 250 -55.27 -1.17 4.62
N ILE A 251 -56.52 -0.87 4.25
CA ILE A 251 -56.94 0.48 3.82
C ILE A 251 -56.66 1.50 4.92
N THR A 252 -57.08 1.19 6.15
CA THR A 252 -56.86 2.04 7.33
C THR A 252 -55.37 2.23 7.60
N SER A 253 -54.57 1.17 7.50
CA SER A 253 -53.13 1.22 7.74
C SER A 253 -52.41 2.12 6.72
N VAL A 254 -52.69 1.95 5.42
CA VAL A 254 -52.06 2.76 4.36
C VAL A 254 -52.49 4.22 4.48
N TYR A 255 -53.78 4.48 4.69
CA TYR A 255 -54.30 5.83 4.80
C TYR A 255 -53.80 6.56 6.06
N SER A 256 -53.90 5.95 7.25
CA SER A 256 -53.41 6.55 8.51
C SER A 256 -51.91 6.77 8.48
N SER A 257 -51.13 5.81 7.95
CA SER A 257 -49.68 5.96 7.81
C SER A 257 -49.34 7.13 6.90
N SER A 258 -50.02 7.28 5.76
CA SER A 258 -49.83 8.40 4.83
C SER A 258 -50.10 9.75 5.48
N LEU A 259 -51.19 9.83 6.25
CA LEU A 259 -51.61 11.06 6.92
C LEU A 259 -50.68 11.47 8.07
N MET A 260 -50.06 10.50 8.75
CA MET A 260 -49.15 10.73 9.88
C MET A 260 -47.69 10.95 9.46
N THR A 261 -47.38 10.94 8.17
CA THR A 261 -46.03 11.21 7.68
C THR A 261 -45.57 12.65 7.96
N PRO A 262 -44.25 12.89 8.12
CA PRO A 262 -43.69 14.24 8.20
C PRO A 262 -43.99 15.06 6.95
N ASP A 263 -44.07 16.39 7.10
CA ASP A 263 -44.38 17.32 6.00
C ASP A 263 -43.40 17.22 4.81
N ALA A 264 -42.15 16.82 5.07
CA ALA A 264 -41.17 16.54 4.02
C ALA A 264 -41.63 15.44 3.04
N PHE A 265 -42.31 14.40 3.53
CA PHE A 265 -42.86 13.34 2.70
C PHE A 265 -44.23 13.71 2.11
N LYS A 266 -45.05 14.49 2.83
CA LYS A 266 -46.32 15.03 2.29
C LYS A 266 -46.10 15.94 1.09
N ASN A 267 -45.03 16.74 1.11
CA ASN A 267 -44.66 17.67 0.03
C ASN A 267 -43.65 17.09 -0.99
N SER A 268 -43.16 15.87 -0.80
CA SER A 268 -42.31 15.17 -1.78
C SER A 268 -43.07 14.87 -3.08
N SER A 269 -42.40 14.58 -4.20
CA SER A 269 -43.03 14.09 -5.43
C SER A 269 -43.49 12.63 -5.36
N MET A 270 -43.07 11.90 -4.32
CA MET A 270 -43.40 10.50 -4.08
C MET A 270 -43.99 10.30 -2.69
N ASP A 271 -44.80 9.26 -2.52
CA ASP A 271 -45.24 8.79 -1.22
C ASP A 271 -44.14 7.97 -0.50
N ILE A 272 -44.43 7.50 0.72
CA ILE A 272 -43.47 6.72 1.52
C ILE A 272 -43.19 5.30 0.97
N TRP A 273 -43.98 4.82 0.01
CA TRP A 273 -43.78 3.52 -0.66
C TRP A 273 -43.13 3.67 -2.05
N GLY A 274 -42.78 4.91 -2.42
CA GLY A 274 -42.11 5.24 -3.66
C GLY A 274 -43.03 5.29 -4.87
N ASN A 275 -44.32 5.56 -4.67
CA ASN A 275 -45.27 5.79 -5.76
C ASN A 275 -45.34 7.29 -6.10
N VAL A 276 -45.56 7.61 -7.37
CA VAL A 276 -45.54 9.01 -7.85
C VAL A 276 -46.84 9.71 -7.52
N LYS A 277 -46.75 10.84 -6.81
CA LYS A 277 -47.91 11.68 -6.47
C LYS A 277 -48.22 12.66 -7.59
N ILE A 278 -49.50 12.95 -7.75
CA ILE A 278 -50.02 13.78 -8.84
C ILE A 278 -50.31 15.19 -8.33
N PRO A 279 -49.72 16.24 -8.91
CA PRO A 279 -50.09 17.62 -8.60
C PRO A 279 -51.53 17.96 -8.96
N TYR A 280 -52.14 18.93 -8.27
CA TYR A 280 -53.38 19.53 -8.76
C TYR A 280 -53.09 20.39 -10.00
N TYR A 281 -53.71 20.04 -11.13
CA TYR A 281 -53.54 20.77 -12.38
C TYR A 281 -53.99 22.24 -12.29
N SER A 282 -55.12 22.50 -11.62
CA SER A 282 -55.69 23.84 -11.41
C SER A 282 -54.86 24.74 -10.48
N ARG A 283 -53.90 24.17 -9.74
CA ARG A 283 -53.10 24.85 -8.72
C ARG A 283 -51.60 24.87 -9.02
N LEU A 284 -51.20 24.63 -10.28
CA LEU A 284 -49.81 24.73 -10.70
C LEU A 284 -49.33 26.19 -10.66
N PRO A 285 -48.09 26.46 -10.20
CA PRO A 285 -47.56 27.82 -10.10
C PRO A 285 -47.36 28.46 -11.49
N GLU A 286 -47.71 29.74 -11.62
CA GLU A 286 -47.60 30.50 -12.88
C GLU A 286 -46.15 30.87 -13.26
N PRO A 287 -45.84 31.08 -14.57
CA PRO A 287 -46.77 31.11 -15.71
C PRO A 287 -46.98 29.74 -16.39
N ILE A 288 -48.25 29.42 -16.64
CA ILE A 288 -48.72 28.23 -17.37
C ILE A 288 -48.45 28.44 -18.88
N ILE A 289 -47.21 28.23 -19.33
CA ILE A 289 -46.90 28.20 -20.76
C ILE A 289 -47.11 26.77 -21.25
N ALA A 290 -48.29 26.50 -21.82
CA ALA A 290 -48.57 25.22 -22.47
C ALA A 290 -47.82 25.15 -23.82
N ASP A 291 -47.18 24.02 -24.11
CA ASP A 291 -46.60 23.77 -25.43
C ASP A 291 -47.67 23.63 -26.53
N ALA A 292 -47.26 23.58 -27.81
CA ALA A 292 -48.18 23.43 -28.94
C ALA A 292 -49.05 22.15 -28.89
N SER A 293 -48.70 21.17 -28.05
CA SER A 293 -49.45 19.94 -27.83
C SER A 293 -50.30 19.93 -26.55
N GLY A 294 -50.29 21.04 -25.80
CA GLY A 294 -51.07 21.31 -24.60
C GLY A 294 -50.40 20.91 -23.29
N TRP A 295 -49.10 20.57 -23.26
CA TRP A 295 -48.40 20.22 -22.01
C TRP A 295 -47.91 21.46 -21.27
N THR A 296 -48.24 21.53 -19.99
CA THR A 296 -47.71 22.51 -19.04
C THR A 296 -46.54 21.89 -18.28
N GLN A 297 -45.39 22.56 -18.26
CA GLN A 297 -44.22 22.11 -17.50
C GLN A 297 -44.44 22.34 -16.00
N VAL A 298 -44.10 21.35 -15.19
CA VAL A 298 -44.17 21.42 -13.72
C VAL A 298 -42.77 21.80 -13.21
N SER A 299 -42.63 23.02 -12.67
CA SER A 299 -41.36 23.53 -12.14
C SER A 299 -40.92 22.78 -10.88
N GLU A 300 -39.61 22.64 -10.64
CA GLU A 300 -39.04 21.97 -9.46
C GLU A 300 -39.17 22.75 -8.13
N SER A 301 -40.17 23.62 -7.98
CA SER A 301 -40.37 24.45 -6.79
C SER A 301 -40.95 23.63 -5.62
N ARG A 302 -40.69 24.09 -4.37
CA ARG A 302 -41.23 23.45 -3.14
C ARG A 302 -42.74 23.69 -2.93
N ASP A 303 -43.38 24.46 -3.79
CA ASP A 303 -44.76 24.94 -3.63
C ASP A 303 -45.79 24.07 -4.38
N ILE A 304 -45.39 22.89 -4.86
CA ILE A 304 -46.30 21.97 -5.54
C ILE A 304 -47.26 21.34 -4.54
N VAL A 305 -48.56 21.52 -4.79
CA VAL A 305 -49.63 20.87 -4.04
C VAL A 305 -50.10 19.61 -4.77
N TYR A 306 -49.96 18.45 -4.11
CA TYR A 306 -50.42 17.15 -4.62
C TYR A 306 -51.89 16.89 -4.31
N SER A 307 -52.58 16.17 -5.20
CA SER A 307 -54.00 15.81 -5.07
C SER A 307 -54.26 14.76 -4.00
N SER A 308 -53.25 13.98 -3.63
CA SER A 308 -53.28 12.94 -2.60
C SER A 308 -51.91 12.76 -1.94
N PHE A 309 -51.88 12.15 -0.75
CA PHE A 309 -50.66 11.69 -0.09
C PHE A 309 -50.17 10.32 -0.58
N ILE A 310 -51.03 9.57 -1.25
CA ILE A 310 -50.70 8.29 -1.85
C ILE A 310 -50.44 8.52 -3.34
N GLY A 311 -49.34 7.96 -3.84
CA GLY A 311 -49.01 8.01 -5.26
C GLY A 311 -49.65 6.86 -6.03
N ILE A 312 -49.51 6.91 -7.36
CA ILE A 312 -50.00 5.84 -8.23
C ILE A 312 -48.94 4.74 -8.30
N PRO A 313 -49.25 3.49 -7.91
CA PRO A 313 -48.28 2.41 -7.96
C PRO A 313 -48.01 2.00 -9.40
N MET A 314 -46.79 1.51 -9.64
CA MET A 314 -46.30 1.07 -10.95
C MET A 314 -45.48 -0.22 -10.82
N SER A 315 -45.36 -0.98 -11.90
CA SER A 315 -44.52 -2.18 -11.93
C SER A 315 -43.03 -1.82 -11.89
N LYS A 316 -42.34 -2.26 -10.84
CA LYS A 316 -40.93 -1.96 -10.52
C LYS A 316 -39.93 -2.93 -11.18
N ASN A 317 -40.38 -3.94 -11.95
CA ASN A 317 -39.51 -5.03 -12.45
C ASN A 317 -38.56 -4.63 -13.61
N ASN A 318 -38.90 -3.61 -14.41
CA ASN A 318 -38.17 -3.29 -15.65
C ASN A 318 -37.32 -2.00 -15.59
N THR A 319 -37.28 -1.31 -14.44
CA THR A 319 -36.77 0.08 -14.36
C THR A 319 -35.72 0.31 -13.27
N GLN A 320 -35.25 -0.73 -12.57
CA GLN A 320 -34.33 -0.58 -11.43
C GLN A 320 -33.02 0.11 -11.84
N GLY A 321 -32.80 1.32 -11.31
CA GLY A 321 -31.56 2.09 -11.45
C GLY A 321 -31.38 2.85 -12.76
N ALA A 322 -32.34 2.79 -13.69
CA ALA A 322 -32.26 3.44 -15.00
C ALA A 322 -33.04 4.76 -15.05
N ASN A 323 -32.60 5.70 -15.89
CA ASN A 323 -33.40 6.90 -16.15
C ASN A 323 -34.58 6.51 -17.04
N THR A 324 -35.79 6.60 -16.49
CA THR A 324 -37.01 6.12 -17.16
C THR A 324 -37.98 7.28 -17.37
N THR A 325 -38.52 7.42 -18.57
CA THR A 325 -39.56 8.41 -18.89
C THR A 325 -40.77 7.74 -19.52
N TRP A 326 -41.97 8.14 -19.10
CA TRP A 326 -43.21 7.63 -19.67
C TRP A 326 -44.36 8.63 -19.48
N THR A 327 -45.48 8.34 -20.15
CA THR A 327 -46.75 9.05 -19.97
C THR A 327 -47.79 8.14 -19.35
N MET A 328 -48.59 8.66 -18.43
CA MET A 328 -49.72 7.97 -17.84
C MET A 328 -50.94 8.89 -17.72
N THR A 329 -52.13 8.33 -17.84
CA THR A 329 -53.41 9.01 -17.62
C THR A 329 -53.94 8.65 -16.24
N THR A 330 -54.41 9.64 -15.49
CA THR A 330 -54.95 9.47 -14.14
C THR A 330 -56.07 10.45 -13.82
N THR A 331 -56.76 10.25 -12.71
CA THR A 331 -57.87 11.07 -12.25
C THR A 331 -57.87 11.25 -10.74
N TYR A 332 -58.42 12.37 -10.28
CA TYR A 332 -58.64 12.68 -8.87
C TYR A 332 -59.91 13.53 -8.70
N LEU A 333 -60.45 13.57 -7.49
CA LEU A 333 -61.55 14.45 -7.12
C LEU A 333 -61.04 15.86 -6.83
N GLU A 334 -61.80 16.83 -7.28
CA GLU A 334 -61.57 18.25 -7.06
C GLU A 334 -62.83 18.87 -6.45
N LEU A 335 -62.62 19.66 -5.39
CA LEU A 335 -63.67 20.25 -4.56
C LEU A 335 -63.73 21.76 -4.76
N ASN A 336 -64.94 22.30 -4.85
CA ASN A 336 -65.20 23.72 -4.72
C ASN A 336 -66.15 23.95 -3.55
N CYS A 337 -65.61 24.41 -2.42
CA CYS A 337 -66.35 24.52 -1.16
C CYS A 337 -66.95 25.91 -0.95
N PHE A 338 -68.12 25.96 -0.36
CA PHE A 338 -68.85 27.18 -0.03
C PHE A 338 -69.61 27.05 1.29
N ASN A 339 -69.96 28.21 1.86
CA ASN A 339 -70.76 28.32 3.07
C ASN A 339 -70.19 27.58 4.30
N ILE A 340 -68.86 27.72 4.52
CA ILE A 340 -68.14 27.17 5.68
C ILE A 340 -68.56 27.94 6.93
N THR A 341 -69.43 27.35 7.75
CA THR A 341 -70.06 28.04 8.89
C THR A 341 -70.32 27.09 10.06
N LYS A 342 -70.64 27.64 11.23
CA LYS A 342 -71.17 26.87 12.36
C LYS A 342 -72.66 26.66 12.17
N SER A 343 -73.11 25.42 12.14
CA SER A 343 -74.54 25.08 12.06
C SER A 343 -74.90 23.98 13.04
N LEU A 344 -76.20 23.81 13.29
CA LEU A 344 -76.68 22.59 13.96
C LEU A 344 -76.40 21.37 13.08
N TYR A 345 -76.20 20.22 13.73
CA TYR A 345 -76.01 18.94 13.07
C TYR A 345 -77.18 18.63 12.12
N ILE A 346 -76.85 18.21 10.88
CA ILE A 346 -77.83 17.91 9.83
C ILE A 346 -77.92 16.38 9.71
N PRO A 347 -79.04 15.75 10.11
CA PRO A 347 -79.16 14.30 10.03
C PRO A 347 -79.31 13.86 8.56
N ALA A 348 -78.44 12.94 8.12
CA ALA A 348 -78.38 12.44 6.75
C ALA A 348 -79.49 11.45 6.33
N TYR A 349 -80.69 11.60 6.90
CA TYR A 349 -81.92 10.90 6.49
C TYR A 349 -83.16 11.81 6.58
N LYS A 350 -83.00 13.06 6.99
CA LYS A 350 -84.09 14.02 7.17
C LYS A 350 -83.95 15.13 6.13
N GLU A 351 -85.06 15.53 5.53
CA GLU A 351 -85.09 16.66 4.61
C GLU A 351 -84.71 17.94 5.39
N SER A 352 -83.57 18.53 5.05
CA SER A 352 -83.04 19.76 5.63
C SER A 352 -82.75 20.70 4.47
N ASP A 353 -83.26 21.93 4.54
CA ASP A 353 -83.05 22.96 3.51
C ASP A 353 -83.56 22.57 2.09
N GLY A 354 -84.54 21.65 2.01
CA GLY A 354 -85.10 21.16 0.74
C GLY A 354 -84.25 20.12 0.01
N ILE A 355 -83.20 19.59 0.65
CA ILE A 355 -82.29 18.58 0.10
C ILE A 355 -82.25 17.36 1.03
N THR A 356 -82.35 16.15 0.47
CA THR A 356 -82.16 14.90 1.23
C THR A 356 -80.71 14.47 1.16
N TRP A 357 -79.98 14.65 2.25
CA TRP A 357 -78.62 14.13 2.43
C TRP A 357 -78.67 12.63 2.69
N ARG A 358 -77.70 11.85 2.17
CA ARG A 358 -77.62 10.40 2.36
C ARG A 358 -76.24 9.97 2.89
N ARG A 359 -76.22 9.17 3.97
CA ARG A 359 -75.02 8.49 4.53
C ARG A 359 -75.36 7.09 5.09
N LEU A 360 -74.40 6.39 5.69
CA LEU A 360 -74.62 5.16 6.47
C LEU A 360 -73.88 5.23 7.82
N GLY A 361 -74.50 4.74 8.90
CA GLY A 361 -73.91 4.64 10.25
C GLY A 361 -74.29 5.74 11.25
N GLU A 362 -73.96 5.52 12.52
CA GLU A 362 -74.13 6.48 13.61
C GLU A 362 -73.26 7.75 13.39
N PRO A 363 -73.59 8.91 13.97
CA PRO A 363 -72.78 10.11 13.83
C PRO A 363 -71.41 9.93 14.47
N THR A 364 -70.37 10.23 13.69
CA THR A 364 -68.94 10.21 14.07
C THR A 364 -68.43 11.64 14.30
N SER A 365 -67.23 11.78 14.87
CA SER A 365 -66.52 13.07 15.06
C SER A 365 -66.56 14.01 13.84
N PHE A 366 -66.37 13.47 12.63
CA PHE A 366 -66.76 14.16 11.40
C PHE A 366 -67.51 13.20 10.46
N THR A 367 -68.35 13.75 9.59
CA THR A 367 -69.18 12.99 8.66
C THR A 367 -69.22 13.64 7.28
N VAL A 368 -69.40 12.80 6.27
CA VAL A 368 -69.62 13.20 4.88
C VAL A 368 -70.93 12.60 4.37
N ALA A 369 -71.72 13.42 3.68
CA ALA A 369 -72.98 13.01 3.05
C ALA A 369 -73.10 13.67 1.67
N ILE A 370 -73.90 13.09 0.77
CA ILE A 370 -74.15 13.68 -0.56
C ILE A 370 -75.64 13.85 -0.83
N ASN A 371 -75.97 14.74 -1.77
CA ASN A 371 -77.34 15.15 -2.11
C ASN A 371 -78.09 14.20 -3.07
N GLY A 372 -77.52 13.03 -3.37
CA GLY A 372 -78.14 12.03 -4.26
C GLY A 372 -77.19 10.91 -4.68
N PHE A 373 -77.66 9.99 -5.52
CA PHE A 373 -76.82 8.99 -6.19
C PHE A 373 -77.26 8.86 -7.64
N ILE A 374 -76.33 8.47 -8.51
CA ILE A 374 -76.60 8.21 -9.92
C ILE A 374 -77.59 7.04 -10.01
N SER A 375 -78.77 7.29 -10.56
CA SER A 375 -79.77 6.24 -10.78
C SER A 375 -79.42 5.45 -12.06
N PRO A 376 -79.22 4.12 -12.00
CA PRO A 376 -78.82 3.37 -13.19
C PRO A 376 -80.01 3.19 -14.14
N SER A 377 -79.96 3.82 -15.32
CA SER A 377 -80.84 3.44 -16.43
C SER A 377 -80.22 2.26 -17.20
N LYS A 378 -80.63 1.03 -16.84
CA LYS A 378 -80.39 -0.27 -17.51
C LYS A 378 -79.18 -1.11 -17.01
N SER A 379 -79.54 -2.29 -16.49
CA SER A 379 -78.75 -3.53 -16.32
C SER A 379 -77.65 -3.59 -15.24
N SER A 380 -77.68 -4.72 -14.52
CA SER A 380 -77.15 -5.04 -13.20
C SER A 380 -75.63 -5.21 -13.05
N GLU A 381 -74.82 -4.84 -14.05
CA GLU A 381 -73.34 -4.97 -13.94
C GLU A 381 -72.57 -3.73 -14.43
N SER A 382 -73.23 -2.75 -15.07
CA SER A 382 -72.56 -1.57 -15.67
C SER A 382 -72.49 -0.33 -14.77
N SER A 383 -72.93 -0.41 -13.51
CA SER A 383 -73.19 0.77 -12.66
C SER A 383 -72.21 0.96 -11.49
N ARG A 384 -70.95 0.52 -11.60
CA ARG A 384 -70.02 0.49 -10.44
C ARG A 384 -68.66 1.16 -10.65
N SER A 385 -68.41 1.75 -11.82
CA SER A 385 -67.23 2.56 -12.10
C SER A 385 -67.61 3.75 -12.98
N VAL A 386 -66.91 4.87 -12.79
CA VAL A 386 -67.07 6.07 -13.61
C VAL A 386 -66.72 5.80 -15.08
N SER A 387 -65.82 4.84 -15.36
CA SER A 387 -65.44 4.43 -16.71
C SER A 387 -66.62 3.91 -17.56
N ALA A 388 -67.70 3.44 -16.95
CA ALA A 388 -68.90 3.00 -17.67
C ALA A 388 -69.69 4.15 -18.32
N PHE A 389 -69.41 5.41 -17.93
CA PHE A 389 -70.15 6.60 -18.35
C PHE A 389 -69.41 7.48 -19.37
N ILE A 390 -68.39 6.95 -20.06
CA ILE A 390 -67.60 7.69 -21.08
C ILE A 390 -68.49 8.36 -22.15
N ASN A 391 -69.60 7.71 -22.53
CA ASN A 391 -70.53 8.21 -23.56
C ASN A 391 -71.79 8.92 -22.99
N ALA A 392 -71.85 9.18 -21.68
CA ALA A 392 -73.02 9.81 -21.07
C ALA A 392 -73.05 11.32 -21.34
N THR A 393 -74.19 11.87 -21.80
CA THR A 393 -74.28 13.27 -22.28
C THR A 393 -75.05 14.23 -21.38
N ASN A 394 -75.66 13.78 -20.29
CA ASN A 394 -76.14 14.54 -19.12
C ASN A 394 -77.18 13.71 -18.36
N SER A 395 -77.04 13.61 -17.03
CA SER A 395 -78.10 13.08 -16.16
C SER A 395 -78.49 14.14 -15.14
N SER A 396 -79.80 14.38 -15.00
CA SER A 396 -80.35 15.29 -13.99
C SER A 396 -80.38 14.70 -12.57
N SER A 397 -79.86 13.48 -12.37
CA SER A 397 -79.81 12.77 -11.08
C SER A 397 -78.40 12.61 -10.51
N ILE A 398 -77.43 13.39 -10.99
CA ILE A 398 -76.04 13.32 -10.53
C ILE A 398 -75.93 14.07 -9.20
N PRO A 399 -75.38 13.47 -8.13
CA PRO A 399 -75.05 14.22 -6.94
C PRO A 399 -73.94 15.21 -7.24
N HIS A 400 -74.22 16.48 -6.98
CA HIS A 400 -73.30 17.57 -7.27
C HIS A 400 -72.59 18.09 -6.03
N THR A 401 -73.14 17.85 -4.83
CA THR A 401 -72.67 18.53 -3.62
C THR A 401 -72.45 17.53 -2.48
N LEU A 402 -71.28 17.63 -1.87
CA LEU A 402 -70.86 16.96 -0.65
C LEU A 402 -71.12 17.88 0.55
N LEU A 403 -71.83 17.36 1.55
CA LEU A 403 -71.94 17.94 2.87
C LEU A 403 -70.84 17.33 3.75
N PHE A 404 -69.96 18.18 4.28
CA PHE A 404 -68.98 17.82 5.29
C PHE A 404 -69.38 18.48 6.62
N GLN A 405 -69.44 17.70 7.70
CA GLN A 405 -69.70 18.22 9.05
C GLN A 405 -68.68 17.66 10.04
N SER A 406 -68.14 18.50 10.91
CA SER A 406 -67.18 18.11 11.97
C SER A 406 -67.59 18.71 13.31
N VAL A 407 -67.45 17.94 14.39
CA VAL A 407 -67.85 18.34 15.74
C VAL A 407 -66.90 19.43 16.27
N ILE A 408 -67.48 20.52 16.77
CA ILE A 408 -66.72 21.55 17.49
C ILE A 408 -66.64 21.16 18.97
N TRP A 409 -65.56 20.45 19.31
CA TRP A 409 -65.34 19.96 20.67
C TRP A 409 -65.07 21.12 21.64
N GLY A 410 -66.03 21.40 22.52
CA GLY A 410 -65.96 22.51 23.48
C GLY A 410 -67.33 23.06 23.85
N GLU A 411 -68.28 22.98 22.92
CA GLU A 411 -69.66 23.48 23.09
C GLU A 411 -70.68 22.34 23.31
N SER A 412 -70.30 21.09 23.10
CA SER A 412 -71.15 19.90 23.25
C SER A 412 -70.57 18.91 24.28
N SER A 413 -71.24 18.75 25.42
CA SER A 413 -70.92 17.76 26.46
C SER A 413 -71.94 16.60 26.42
N GLY A 414 -71.66 15.57 25.63
CA GLY A 414 -72.54 14.42 25.43
C GLY A 414 -72.50 13.91 23.97
N GLY A 415 -73.19 12.81 23.70
CA GLY A 415 -73.25 12.22 22.35
C GLY A 415 -73.81 13.20 21.29
N ILE A 416 -73.46 12.99 20.02
CA ILE A 416 -73.95 13.83 18.92
C ILE A 416 -75.49 13.75 18.82
N THR A 417 -76.15 14.90 18.99
CA THR A 417 -77.61 15.06 18.89
C THR A 417 -77.94 16.13 17.86
N ASN A 418 -79.22 16.32 17.53
CA ASN A 418 -79.66 17.37 16.60
C ASN A 418 -79.34 18.80 17.09
N SER A 419 -79.04 18.98 18.37
CA SER A 419 -78.61 20.26 18.95
C SER A 419 -77.09 20.45 18.97
N THR A 420 -76.31 19.48 18.51
CA THR A 420 -74.84 19.57 18.46
C THR A 420 -74.42 20.58 17.39
N ILE A 421 -73.52 21.50 17.76
CA ILE A 421 -72.96 22.48 16.84
C ILE A 421 -71.81 21.83 16.07
N MET A 422 -71.89 21.91 14.76
CA MET A 422 -70.93 21.36 13.81
C MET A 422 -70.32 22.48 12.97
N ALA A 423 -69.05 22.33 12.60
CA ALA A 423 -68.48 23.03 11.46
C ALA A 423 -68.99 22.37 10.19
N THR A 424 -69.83 23.08 9.43
CA THR A 424 -70.49 22.58 8.23
C THR A 424 -69.93 23.27 6.99
N SER A 425 -69.62 22.47 5.96
CA SER A 425 -69.16 22.94 4.65
C SER A 425 -69.88 22.18 3.55
N TYR A 426 -70.25 22.89 2.48
CA TYR A 426 -70.81 22.31 1.27
C TYR A 426 -69.75 22.38 0.17
N CYS A 427 -69.51 21.30 -0.55
CA CYS A 427 -68.49 21.26 -1.59
C CYS A 427 -69.02 20.63 -2.86
N ASP A 428 -68.96 21.36 -3.97
CA ASP A 428 -69.28 20.78 -5.26
C ASP A 428 -68.16 19.82 -5.69
N LEU A 429 -68.56 18.63 -6.13
CA LEU A 429 -67.67 17.54 -6.51
C LEU A 429 -67.45 17.55 -8.02
N SER A 430 -66.19 17.49 -8.44
CA SER A 430 -65.82 17.25 -9.83
C SER A 430 -64.70 16.21 -9.94
N GLN A 431 -64.75 15.39 -10.99
CA GLN A 431 -63.74 14.41 -11.31
C GLN A 431 -62.83 14.98 -12.41
N THR A 432 -61.57 15.22 -12.08
CA THR A 432 -60.59 15.81 -13.00
C THR A 432 -59.73 14.70 -13.61
N TYR A 433 -59.57 14.70 -14.94
CA TYR A 433 -58.75 13.73 -15.69
C TYR A 433 -57.54 14.41 -16.30
N VAL A 434 -56.35 13.87 -16.06
CA VAL A 434 -55.08 14.46 -16.51
C VAL A 434 -54.17 13.42 -17.16
N ASP A 435 -53.45 13.84 -18.20
CA ASP A 435 -52.28 13.11 -18.70
C ASP A 435 -51.03 13.72 -18.07
N VAL A 436 -50.13 12.87 -17.58
CA VAL A 436 -48.90 13.29 -16.92
C VAL A 436 -47.67 12.63 -17.57
N LYS A 437 -46.59 13.40 -17.70
CA LYS A 437 -45.25 12.91 -18.07
C LYS A 437 -44.44 12.69 -16.81
N VAL A 438 -43.98 11.47 -16.59
CA VAL A 438 -43.19 11.11 -15.41
C VAL A 438 -41.74 10.87 -15.83
N LEU A 439 -40.82 11.37 -15.01
CA LEU A 439 -39.39 11.09 -15.10
C LEU A 439 -38.95 10.47 -13.78
N CYS A 440 -38.39 9.27 -13.85
CA CYS A 440 -37.64 8.65 -12.77
C CYS A 440 -36.15 8.72 -13.07
N ARG A 441 -35.38 9.27 -12.14
CA ARG A 441 -33.92 9.14 -12.12
C ARG A 441 -33.56 8.21 -10.99
N THR A 442 -33.07 7.01 -11.31
CA THR A 442 -32.82 5.96 -10.30
C THR A 442 -34.06 5.63 -9.47
N MET A 443 -34.19 6.19 -8.26
CA MET A 443 -35.31 5.98 -7.33
C MET A 443 -36.15 7.24 -7.07
N ASP A 444 -35.78 8.39 -7.66
CA ASP A 444 -36.52 9.65 -7.53
C ASP A 444 -37.38 9.89 -8.76
N CYS A 445 -38.68 9.87 -8.57
CA CYS A 445 -39.70 9.95 -9.60
C CYS A 445 -40.58 11.18 -9.40
N ARG A 446 -40.85 11.89 -10.49
CA ARG A 446 -41.67 13.10 -10.44
C ARG A 446 -42.41 13.35 -11.74
N VAL A 447 -43.53 14.07 -11.61
CA VAL A 447 -44.26 14.60 -12.76
C VAL A 447 -43.49 15.82 -13.29
N THR A 448 -43.14 15.78 -14.57
CA THR A 448 -42.38 16.85 -15.26
C THR A 448 -43.28 17.74 -16.11
N ALA A 449 -44.39 17.20 -16.60
CA ALA A 449 -45.39 17.97 -17.33
C ALA A 449 -46.78 17.35 -17.16
N MET A 450 -47.82 18.18 -17.23
CA MET A 450 -49.22 17.79 -17.09
C MET A 450 -50.10 18.49 -18.12
N ARG A 451 -51.23 17.88 -18.45
CA ARG A 451 -52.31 18.49 -19.24
C ARG A 451 -53.66 17.84 -18.91
N PRO A 452 -54.80 18.48 -19.26
CA PRO A 452 -56.09 17.80 -19.26
C PRO A 452 -56.04 16.58 -20.17
N SER A 453 -56.62 15.46 -19.71
CA SER A 453 -56.50 14.20 -20.45
C SER A 453 -57.18 14.28 -21.82
N LYS A 454 -56.54 13.69 -22.83
CA LYS A 454 -57.14 13.51 -24.17
C LYS A 454 -57.71 12.11 -24.38
N SER A 455 -57.49 11.21 -23.42
CA SER A 455 -58.01 9.85 -23.45
C SER A 455 -59.53 9.86 -23.22
N PRO A 456 -60.32 8.96 -23.84
CA PRO A 456 -61.76 8.89 -23.56
C PRO A 456 -62.02 8.67 -22.06
N HIS A 457 -62.77 9.58 -21.45
CA HIS A 457 -63.14 9.54 -20.04
C HIS A 457 -64.56 10.05 -19.85
N ALA A 458 -65.19 9.73 -18.72
CA ALA A 458 -66.52 10.25 -18.41
C ALA A 458 -66.48 11.78 -18.20
N PRO A 459 -67.59 12.49 -18.42
CA PRO A 459 -67.66 13.91 -18.09
C PRO A 459 -67.37 14.16 -16.60
N GLY A 460 -66.68 15.25 -16.27
CA GLY A 460 -66.19 15.52 -14.91
C GLY A 460 -67.27 15.71 -13.84
N ASN A 461 -68.55 15.84 -14.21
CA ASN A 461 -69.65 15.82 -13.25
C ASN A 461 -69.96 14.41 -12.73
N PHE A 462 -69.55 13.34 -13.43
CA PHE A 462 -69.63 11.97 -12.93
C PHE A 462 -68.44 11.70 -12.00
N THR A 463 -68.72 11.64 -10.71
CA THR A 463 -67.69 11.41 -9.68
C THR A 463 -67.77 10.02 -9.10
N VAL A 464 -66.66 9.54 -8.56
CA VAL A 464 -66.57 8.20 -7.93
C VAL A 464 -67.49 8.05 -6.70
N PHE A 465 -67.98 9.16 -6.15
CA PHE A 465 -68.95 9.20 -5.04
C PHE A 465 -70.40 9.16 -5.49
N GLY A 466 -70.68 9.21 -6.80
CA GLY A 466 -72.03 9.10 -7.33
C GLY A 466 -72.70 7.74 -7.12
N PHE A 467 -71.98 6.72 -6.65
CA PHE A 467 -72.47 5.36 -6.50
C PHE A 467 -72.79 5.02 -5.03
N GLU A 468 -74.02 4.57 -4.78
CA GLU A 468 -74.58 4.42 -3.44
C GLU A 468 -73.77 3.51 -2.51
N HIS A 469 -73.48 2.28 -2.91
CA HIS A 469 -72.87 1.29 -2.02
C HIS A 469 -71.46 1.70 -1.55
N GLY A 470 -70.57 2.03 -2.48
CA GLY A 470 -69.20 2.38 -2.13
C GLY A 470 -69.08 3.76 -1.50
N PHE A 471 -69.94 4.74 -1.81
CA PHE A 471 -69.98 5.98 -1.03
C PHE A 471 -70.47 5.73 0.40
N ARG A 472 -71.45 4.84 0.62
CA ARG A 472 -71.89 4.45 1.96
C ARG A 472 -70.74 3.85 2.77
N MET A 473 -70.03 2.87 2.21
CA MET A 473 -68.85 2.26 2.86
C MET A 473 -67.74 3.27 3.10
N PHE A 474 -67.47 4.14 2.12
CA PHE A 474 -66.51 5.23 2.24
C PHE A 474 -66.86 6.17 3.40
N SER A 475 -68.12 6.62 3.49
CA SER A 475 -68.59 7.56 4.52
C SER A 475 -68.51 6.98 5.93
N TRP A 476 -68.65 5.66 6.07
CA TRP A 476 -68.59 4.97 7.35
C TRP A 476 -67.15 4.68 7.81
N LEU A 477 -66.28 4.22 6.91
CA LEU A 477 -64.91 3.81 7.25
C LEU A 477 -63.93 4.99 7.34
N LEU A 478 -64.16 6.08 6.61
CA LEU A 478 -63.24 7.23 6.57
C LEU A 478 -62.97 7.82 7.98
N PRO A 479 -63.97 8.10 8.83
CA PRO A 479 -63.73 8.58 10.19
C PRO A 479 -62.99 7.55 11.07
N LEU A 480 -63.36 6.27 10.97
CA LEU A 480 -62.72 5.17 11.69
C LEU A 480 -61.23 5.05 11.36
N ALA A 481 -60.86 5.25 10.09
CA ALA A 481 -59.48 5.16 9.64
C ALA A 481 -58.57 6.29 10.16
N THR A 482 -59.14 7.31 10.81
CA THR A 482 -58.42 8.48 11.35
C THR A 482 -58.35 8.51 12.89
N GLY A 483 -58.76 7.42 13.56
CA GLY A 483 -58.68 7.27 15.02
C GLY A 483 -60.00 7.40 15.78
N GLU A 484 -61.15 7.35 15.10
CA GLU A 484 -62.47 7.26 15.78
C GLU A 484 -62.62 5.89 16.46
N SER A 485 -63.12 5.87 17.70
CA SER A 485 -63.28 4.65 18.50
C SER A 485 -64.57 3.88 18.16
N LEU A 486 -64.46 2.55 18.01
CA LEU A 486 -65.60 1.64 17.88
C LEU A 486 -66.46 1.53 19.17
N MET A 487 -65.91 1.91 20.33
CA MET A 487 -66.57 1.81 21.64
C MET A 487 -67.24 3.11 22.11
N GLY A 488 -67.30 4.13 21.25
CA GLY A 488 -67.97 5.40 21.55
C GLY A 488 -67.06 6.62 21.48
N GLN A 489 -67.69 7.78 21.32
CA GLN A 489 -67.10 9.06 20.94
C GLN A 489 -66.06 9.56 21.96
N VAL A 490 -64.81 9.71 21.50
CA VAL A 490 -63.75 10.37 22.27
C VAL A 490 -63.85 11.86 21.98
N ALA A 491 -63.88 12.71 23.00
CA ALA A 491 -64.06 14.16 22.85
C ALA A 491 -62.80 14.87 22.33
N GLN A 492 -62.30 14.46 21.16
CA GLN A 492 -61.05 14.90 20.53
C GLN A 492 -61.17 14.89 19.01
N SER A 493 -60.39 15.74 18.35
CA SER A 493 -60.34 15.77 16.89
C SER A 493 -59.48 14.64 16.33
N THR A 494 -59.96 14.03 15.26
CA THR A 494 -59.26 12.97 14.51
C THR A 494 -58.05 13.49 13.75
N ALA A 495 -57.19 12.59 13.28
CA ALA A 495 -56.02 12.96 12.48
C ALA A 495 -56.38 13.75 11.20
N ALA A 496 -57.53 13.47 10.57
CA ALA A 496 -57.98 14.21 9.40
C ALA A 496 -58.45 15.62 9.74
N GLU A 497 -59.19 15.79 10.84
CA GLU A 497 -59.63 17.11 11.30
C GLU A 497 -58.41 17.98 11.68
N LEU A 498 -57.43 17.40 12.38
CA LEU A 498 -56.17 18.10 12.70
C LEU A 498 -55.44 18.53 11.42
N TYR A 499 -55.34 17.66 10.43
CA TYR A 499 -54.72 18.01 9.14
C TYR A 499 -55.47 19.13 8.42
N ILE A 500 -56.80 19.04 8.32
CA ILE A 500 -57.63 20.07 7.66
C ILE A 500 -57.48 21.42 8.37
N SER A 501 -57.42 21.45 9.71
CA SER A 501 -57.17 22.68 10.48
C SER A 501 -55.80 23.33 10.22
N GLY A 502 -54.80 22.55 9.79
CA GLY A 502 -53.43 23.01 9.51
C GLY A 502 -52.42 22.68 10.58
N ILE A 503 -52.81 21.89 11.57
CA ILE A 503 -51.92 21.36 12.59
C ILE A 503 -51.24 20.12 12.02
N THR A 504 -50.00 20.26 11.54
CA THR A 504 -49.23 19.17 10.91
C THR A 504 -48.16 18.54 11.81
N SER A 505 -47.85 19.15 12.96
CA SER A 505 -46.86 18.65 13.94
C SER A 505 -47.39 17.45 14.75
N SER A 506 -46.54 16.45 15.01
CA SER A 506 -46.84 15.23 15.77
C SER A 506 -47.75 15.48 16.98
N PRO A 507 -49.02 15.01 16.98
CA PRO A 507 -50.02 15.37 17.98
C PRO A 507 -49.90 14.54 19.26
N SER A 508 -48.68 14.29 19.73
CA SER A 508 -48.41 13.41 20.88
C SER A 508 -48.23 14.13 22.21
N SER A 509 -48.28 15.47 22.27
CA SER A 509 -48.12 16.21 23.55
C SER A 509 -49.39 16.85 24.10
N LYS A 510 -50.44 17.08 23.28
CA LYS A 510 -51.77 17.55 23.73
C LYS A 510 -52.86 17.05 22.78
N LEU A 511 -53.81 16.27 23.31
CA LEU A 511 -55.08 15.98 22.64
C LEU A 511 -55.75 17.31 22.27
N SER A 512 -55.77 17.64 20.97
CA SER A 512 -56.13 18.97 20.47
C SER A 512 -57.52 18.94 19.84
N LYS A 513 -58.34 19.93 20.16
CA LYS A 513 -59.68 20.14 19.65
C LYS A 513 -59.63 21.27 18.63
N VAL A 514 -60.11 21.03 17.42
CA VAL A 514 -60.08 22.03 16.34
C VAL A 514 -61.48 22.45 15.92
N ASP A 515 -61.60 23.71 15.50
CA ASP A 515 -62.82 24.26 14.92
C ASP A 515 -62.58 24.49 13.43
N LEU A 516 -63.15 23.61 12.60
CA LEU A 516 -62.95 23.67 11.15
C LEU A 516 -63.72 24.80 10.47
N SER A 517 -64.63 25.49 11.18
CA SER A 517 -65.33 26.66 10.63
C SER A 517 -64.40 27.86 10.42
N LEU A 518 -63.21 27.84 11.02
CA LEU A 518 -62.20 28.90 10.92
C LEU A 518 -61.22 28.69 9.75
N VAL A 519 -61.31 27.57 9.03
CA VAL A 519 -60.40 27.25 7.92
C VAL A 519 -60.76 28.07 6.69
N SER A 520 -59.75 28.60 5.99
CA SER A 520 -59.94 29.35 4.76
C SER A 520 -60.58 28.48 3.67
N LYS A 521 -61.33 29.08 2.75
CA LYS A 521 -61.94 28.35 1.62
C LYS A 521 -60.89 27.52 0.86
N ASP A 522 -59.76 28.12 0.51
CA ASP A 522 -58.71 27.45 -0.27
C ASP A 522 -58.05 26.27 0.48
N ASP A 523 -57.75 26.45 1.77
CA ASP A 523 -57.22 25.36 2.59
C ASP A 523 -58.23 24.24 2.79
N MET A 524 -59.52 24.58 2.95
CA MET A 524 -60.59 23.61 3.11
C MET A 524 -60.73 22.73 1.86
N GLU A 525 -60.86 23.34 0.67
CA GLU A 525 -60.92 22.62 -0.61
C GLU A 525 -59.73 21.70 -0.82
N ARG A 526 -58.52 22.24 -0.59
CA ARG A 526 -57.27 21.53 -0.81
C ARG A 526 -57.11 20.34 0.13
N ARG A 527 -57.24 20.59 1.44
CA ARG A 527 -56.95 19.59 2.48
C ARG A 527 -58.04 18.55 2.58
N LEU A 528 -59.31 18.94 2.48
CA LEU A 528 -60.41 17.99 2.38
C LEU A 528 -60.29 17.16 1.10
N GLY A 529 -59.96 17.78 -0.04
CA GLY A 529 -59.72 17.07 -1.30
C GLY A 529 -58.59 16.04 -1.17
N GLN A 530 -57.48 16.41 -0.54
CA GLN A 530 -56.37 15.49 -0.26
C GLN A 530 -56.78 14.32 0.63
N ILE A 531 -57.57 14.57 1.68
CA ILE A 531 -58.10 13.52 2.56
C ILE A 531 -58.98 12.54 1.77
N LEU A 532 -59.95 13.05 1.01
CA LEU A 532 -60.88 12.23 0.25
C LEU A 532 -60.18 11.42 -0.86
N ASN A 533 -59.27 12.05 -1.61
CA ASN A 533 -58.50 11.38 -2.65
C ASN A 533 -57.56 10.32 -2.08
N THR A 534 -56.89 10.61 -0.96
CA THR A 534 -55.98 9.64 -0.30
C THR A 534 -56.73 8.43 0.19
N PHE A 535 -57.88 8.62 0.87
CA PHE A 535 -58.68 7.48 1.29
C PHE A 535 -59.22 6.71 0.09
N TYR A 536 -59.73 7.40 -0.93
CA TYR A 536 -60.25 6.76 -2.14
C TYR A 536 -59.20 5.89 -2.86
N LEU A 537 -57.99 6.41 -3.08
CA LEU A 537 -56.88 5.65 -3.69
C LEU A 537 -56.53 4.40 -2.87
N ALA A 538 -56.51 4.49 -1.54
CA ALA A 538 -56.31 3.34 -0.67
C ALA A 538 -57.36 2.23 -0.89
N THR A 539 -58.59 2.59 -1.28
CA THR A 539 -59.65 1.61 -1.56
C THR A 539 -59.52 0.88 -2.91
N LEU A 540 -58.69 1.38 -3.83
CA LEU A 540 -58.54 0.79 -5.16
C LEU A 540 -57.63 -0.46 -5.12
N ALA A 541 -56.51 -0.36 -4.40
CA ALA A 541 -55.45 -1.37 -4.39
C ALA A 541 -54.70 -1.40 -3.03
N PRO A 542 -55.37 -1.78 -1.93
CA PRO A 542 -54.82 -1.63 -0.59
C PRO A 542 -53.53 -2.42 -0.31
N TYR A 543 -53.30 -3.54 -1.01
CA TYR A 543 -52.10 -4.35 -0.86
C TYR A 543 -51.00 -3.93 -1.83
N GLU A 544 -51.37 -3.62 -3.07
CA GLU A 544 -50.43 -3.31 -4.15
C GLU A 544 -49.85 -1.89 -4.06
N LEU A 545 -50.42 -1.02 -3.21
CA LEU A 545 -49.88 0.30 -2.91
C LEU A 545 -48.54 0.25 -2.16
N THR A 546 -48.32 -0.79 -1.34
CA THR A 546 -47.09 -0.94 -0.55
C THR A 546 -46.09 -1.89 -1.19
N GLU A 547 -46.52 -2.71 -2.15
CA GLU A 547 -45.71 -3.71 -2.84
C GLU A 547 -45.50 -3.36 -4.33
N ASN A 548 -45.08 -4.36 -5.13
CA ASN A 548 -44.92 -4.24 -6.57
C ASN A 548 -46.22 -4.67 -7.26
N LEU A 549 -46.71 -3.92 -8.25
CA LEU A 549 -47.88 -4.34 -9.03
C LEU A 549 -47.59 -5.66 -9.75
N THR A 550 -48.27 -6.72 -9.33
CA THR A 550 -48.22 -8.04 -9.96
C THR A 550 -49.50 -8.30 -10.75
N GLU A 551 -49.40 -9.03 -11.86
CA GLU A 551 -50.55 -9.34 -12.71
C GLU A 551 -51.52 -10.27 -11.97
N GLY A 552 -52.79 -9.86 -11.83
CA GLY A 552 -53.87 -10.77 -11.42
C GLY A 552 -55.01 -10.18 -10.56
N ASN A 553 -54.77 -9.14 -9.75
CA ASN A 553 -55.75 -8.70 -8.73
C ASN A 553 -56.37 -7.30 -8.93
N VAL A 554 -55.79 -6.45 -9.80
CA VAL A 554 -56.17 -5.04 -9.93
C VAL A 554 -56.14 -4.60 -11.41
N SER A 555 -57.03 -3.67 -11.82
CA SER A 555 -56.99 -3.10 -13.18
C SER A 555 -55.75 -2.22 -13.36
N THR A 556 -54.96 -2.51 -14.39
CA THR A 556 -53.74 -1.77 -14.72
C THR A 556 -53.75 -1.35 -16.19
N ILE A 557 -53.10 -0.23 -16.47
CA ILE A 557 -52.90 0.28 -17.83
C ILE A 557 -51.44 0.05 -18.22
N GLN A 558 -51.23 -0.54 -19.40
CA GLN A 558 -49.90 -0.72 -19.99
C GLN A 558 -49.49 0.53 -20.78
N THR A 559 -48.27 1.00 -20.58
CA THR A 559 -47.66 2.13 -21.31
C THR A 559 -46.22 1.80 -21.71
N SER A 560 -45.74 2.41 -22.78
CA SER A 560 -44.35 2.26 -23.24
C SER A 560 -43.47 3.28 -22.52
N ALA A 561 -42.49 2.80 -21.76
CA ALA A 561 -41.49 3.62 -21.09
C ALA A 561 -40.18 3.61 -21.87
N VAL A 562 -39.53 4.77 -21.97
CA VAL A 562 -38.19 4.91 -22.54
C VAL A 562 -37.18 4.79 -21.40
N VAL A 563 -36.39 3.71 -21.42
CA VAL A 563 -35.39 3.39 -20.40
C VAL A 563 -34.01 3.70 -20.95
N THR A 564 -33.26 4.53 -20.22
CA THR A 564 -31.85 4.85 -20.52
C THR A 564 -30.95 4.23 -19.46
N THR A 565 -30.20 3.19 -19.83
CA THR A 565 -29.19 2.57 -18.97
C THR A 565 -27.79 2.92 -19.46
N TRP A 566 -26.83 2.99 -18.54
CA TRP A 566 -25.43 3.17 -18.89
C TRP A 566 -24.75 1.82 -18.92
N VAL A 567 -24.30 1.40 -20.10
CA VAL A 567 -23.54 0.15 -20.27
C VAL A 567 -22.09 0.49 -20.54
N SER A 568 -21.18 -0.19 -19.86
CA SER A 568 -19.75 -0.06 -20.08
C SER A 568 -19.37 -0.86 -21.33
N ARG A 569 -18.79 -0.19 -22.33
CA ARG A 569 -18.27 -0.80 -23.56
C ARG A 569 -16.79 -0.49 -23.73
N TYR A 570 -16.08 -1.41 -24.35
CA TYR A 570 -14.66 -1.23 -24.66
C TYR A 570 -14.45 -0.17 -25.75
N TYR A 571 -13.61 0.81 -25.47
CA TYR A 571 -13.21 1.86 -26.41
C TYR A 571 -11.72 1.76 -26.70
N VAL A 572 -11.36 1.61 -27.99
CA VAL A 572 -9.98 1.53 -28.45
C VAL A 572 -9.53 2.88 -28.98
N ASN A 573 -8.38 3.38 -28.51
CA ASN A 573 -7.83 4.63 -29.04
C ASN A 573 -6.96 4.35 -30.27
N LYS A 574 -7.46 4.73 -31.44
CA LYS A 574 -6.81 4.48 -32.75
C LYS A 574 -5.42 5.10 -32.88
N MET A 575 -5.16 6.23 -32.22
CA MET A 575 -3.85 6.88 -32.23
C MET A 575 -2.82 6.08 -31.43
N TRP A 576 -3.18 5.66 -30.21
CA TRP A 576 -2.34 4.80 -29.39
C TRP A 576 -2.10 3.46 -30.10
N LEU A 577 -3.14 2.82 -30.63
CA LEU A 577 -3.00 1.55 -31.36
C LEU A 577 -1.99 1.65 -32.53
N SER A 578 -2.05 2.72 -33.32
CA SER A 578 -1.13 2.93 -34.44
C SER A 578 0.33 3.07 -34.00
N LEU A 579 0.60 3.84 -32.94
CA LEU A 579 1.95 3.99 -32.38
C LEU A 579 2.47 2.69 -31.77
N TYR A 580 1.59 1.87 -31.19
CA TYR A 580 1.95 0.56 -30.64
C TYR A 580 2.40 -0.39 -31.75
N PHE A 581 1.63 -0.47 -32.85
CA PHE A 581 1.99 -1.29 -34.01
C PHE A 581 3.34 -0.89 -34.62
N ILE A 582 3.62 0.41 -34.74
CA ILE A 582 4.91 0.91 -35.21
C ILE A 582 6.04 0.44 -34.27
N SER A 583 5.83 0.58 -32.96
CA SER A 583 6.83 0.19 -31.95
C SER A 583 7.11 -1.32 -31.98
N CYS A 584 6.08 -2.16 -32.10
CA CYS A 584 6.22 -3.61 -32.25
C CYS A 584 6.90 -4.00 -33.57
N SER A 585 6.62 -3.29 -34.66
CA SER A 585 7.23 -3.55 -35.97
C SER A 585 8.72 -3.23 -35.96
N ILE A 586 9.13 -2.11 -35.34
CA ILE A 586 10.54 -1.75 -35.12
C ILE A 586 11.25 -2.84 -34.33
N LEU A 587 10.61 -3.35 -33.27
CA LEU A 587 11.15 -4.40 -32.42
C LEU A 587 11.37 -5.70 -33.21
N LEU A 588 10.40 -6.12 -34.02
CA LEU A 588 10.53 -7.30 -34.88
C LEU A 588 11.62 -7.15 -35.95
N MET A 589 11.71 -5.97 -36.59
CA MET A 589 12.78 -5.65 -37.53
C MET A 589 14.15 -5.68 -36.87
N ALA A 590 14.28 -5.18 -35.63
CA ALA A 590 15.53 -5.22 -34.88
C ALA A 590 15.97 -6.65 -34.57
N VAL A 591 15.04 -7.56 -34.22
CA VAL A 591 15.37 -8.99 -34.05
C VAL A 591 15.86 -9.59 -35.37
N ALA A 592 15.12 -9.39 -36.47
CA ALA A 592 15.50 -9.93 -37.78
C ALA A 592 16.88 -9.42 -38.23
N CYS A 593 17.14 -8.12 -38.05
CA CYS A 593 18.44 -7.51 -38.31
C CYS A 593 19.54 -8.13 -37.42
N GLY A 594 19.27 -8.33 -36.12
CA GLY A 594 20.18 -8.99 -35.19
C GLY A 594 20.55 -10.41 -35.63
N VAL A 595 19.57 -11.22 -36.06
CA VAL A 595 19.80 -12.59 -36.59
C VAL A 595 20.76 -12.56 -37.77
N VAL A 596 20.51 -11.67 -38.75
CA VAL A 596 21.35 -11.53 -39.94
C VAL A 596 22.76 -11.08 -39.57
N LEU A 597 22.89 -10.04 -38.73
CA LEU A 597 24.18 -9.51 -38.29
C LEU A 597 24.99 -10.55 -37.49
N ASN A 598 24.34 -11.34 -36.65
CA ASN A 598 25.00 -12.41 -35.88
C ASN A 598 25.58 -13.51 -36.78
N ARG A 599 24.98 -13.74 -37.96
CA ARG A 599 25.49 -14.67 -38.97
C ARG A 599 26.60 -14.09 -39.84
N MET A 600 26.60 -12.77 -40.03
CA MET A 600 27.63 -12.06 -40.79
C MET A 600 28.91 -11.82 -39.97
N ALA A 601 28.79 -11.59 -38.65
CA ALA A 601 29.93 -11.34 -37.78
C ALA A 601 30.68 -12.64 -37.44
N VAL A 602 31.98 -12.67 -37.74
CA VAL A 602 32.90 -13.80 -37.52
C VAL A 602 33.78 -13.60 -36.28
N ALA A 603 34.05 -12.36 -35.90
CA ALA A 603 34.86 -12.02 -34.74
C ALA A 603 34.13 -12.38 -33.43
N PRO A 604 34.87 -12.80 -32.39
CA PRO A 604 34.30 -13.08 -31.09
C PRO A 604 33.74 -11.80 -30.46
N GLU A 605 32.66 -11.92 -29.68
CA GLU A 605 32.07 -10.78 -28.98
C GLU A 605 33.04 -10.27 -27.90
N ILE A 606 33.69 -9.15 -28.19
CA ILE A 606 34.66 -8.50 -27.30
C ILE A 606 34.14 -7.21 -26.67
N LEU A 607 33.11 -6.62 -27.27
CA LEU A 607 32.62 -5.29 -26.89
C LEU A 607 31.81 -5.35 -25.59
N GLY A 608 32.16 -4.50 -24.61
CA GLY A 608 31.43 -4.34 -23.36
C GLY A 608 31.84 -5.29 -22.22
N PHE A 609 32.91 -6.07 -22.36
CA PHE A 609 33.44 -6.93 -21.28
C PHE A 609 34.80 -6.43 -20.78
N MET A 610 34.94 -6.19 -19.47
CA MET A 610 36.22 -5.79 -18.85
C MET A 610 37.34 -6.82 -19.06
N SER A 611 36.97 -8.11 -19.18
CA SER A 611 37.93 -9.19 -19.48
C SER A 611 38.68 -8.97 -20.79
N THR A 612 38.17 -8.16 -21.72
CA THR A 612 38.88 -7.83 -22.96
C THR A 612 40.01 -6.84 -22.76
N MET A 613 39.96 -5.99 -21.72
CA MET A 613 41.07 -5.11 -21.35
C MET A 613 42.26 -5.86 -20.74
N THR A 614 42.08 -7.15 -20.39
CA THR A 614 43.19 -8.02 -19.99
C THR A 614 43.95 -8.59 -21.19
N ARG A 615 43.42 -8.43 -22.41
CA ARG A 615 44.01 -8.97 -23.62
C ARG A 615 45.25 -8.17 -23.98
N ASP A 616 46.37 -8.87 -24.10
CA ASP A 616 47.68 -8.29 -24.40
C ASP A 616 48.11 -7.18 -23.41
N ASN A 617 47.49 -7.15 -22.21
CA ASN A 617 47.85 -6.21 -21.15
C ASN A 617 49.10 -6.75 -20.43
N PRO A 618 50.26 -6.06 -20.53
CA PRO A 618 51.52 -6.55 -19.96
C PRO A 618 51.49 -6.63 -18.43
N HIS A 619 50.53 -5.96 -17.78
CA HIS A 619 50.37 -5.93 -16.33
C HIS A 619 49.42 -7.01 -15.80
N VAL A 620 48.72 -7.75 -16.67
CA VAL A 620 47.83 -8.84 -16.26
C VAL A 620 48.44 -10.17 -16.69
N ARG A 621 48.89 -10.98 -15.72
CA ARG A 621 49.47 -12.30 -15.98
C ARG A 621 48.40 -13.33 -16.31
N ILE A 622 48.12 -13.46 -17.60
CA ILE A 622 47.27 -14.50 -18.20
C ILE A 622 48.14 -15.53 -18.94
N PRO A 623 47.70 -16.79 -19.06
CA PRO A 623 48.38 -17.73 -19.95
C PRO A 623 48.35 -17.20 -21.39
N GLY A 624 49.45 -17.36 -22.13
CA GLY A 624 49.54 -16.93 -23.52
C GLY A 624 48.47 -17.59 -24.41
N GLY A 625 47.99 -16.87 -25.43
CA GLY A 625 46.92 -17.32 -26.32
C GLY A 625 45.54 -16.81 -25.92
N GLY A 626 44.48 -17.52 -26.31
CA GLY A 626 43.10 -17.14 -25.97
C GLY A 626 42.54 -15.91 -26.70
N THR A 627 43.16 -15.50 -27.80
CA THR A 627 42.72 -14.38 -28.65
C THR A 627 41.41 -14.69 -29.39
N ALA A 628 41.11 -15.95 -29.69
CA ALA A 628 39.83 -16.30 -30.31
C ALA A 628 38.63 -16.31 -29.34
N MET A 629 38.86 -16.17 -28.02
CA MET A 629 37.78 -16.26 -27.03
C MET A 629 36.92 -15.00 -26.98
N SER A 630 35.62 -15.18 -26.74
CA SER A 630 34.71 -14.06 -26.43
C SER A 630 34.96 -13.50 -25.03
N GLY A 631 34.57 -12.25 -24.81
CA GLY A 631 34.68 -11.57 -23.52
C GLY A 631 33.99 -12.33 -22.40
N ILE A 632 32.80 -12.92 -22.65
CA ILE A 632 32.07 -13.71 -21.66
C ILE A 632 32.78 -15.04 -21.30
N GLN A 633 33.33 -15.76 -22.28
CA GLN A 633 34.10 -16.99 -22.04
C GLN A 633 35.32 -16.67 -21.17
N ARG A 634 36.02 -15.59 -21.52
CA ARG A 634 37.19 -15.13 -20.80
C ARG A 634 36.86 -14.68 -19.37
N SER A 635 35.74 -13.97 -19.16
CA SER A 635 35.27 -13.60 -17.82
C SER A 635 34.93 -14.82 -16.96
N ARG A 636 34.32 -15.87 -17.53
CA ARG A 636 34.00 -17.11 -16.80
C ARG A 636 35.25 -17.85 -16.34
N LEU A 637 36.29 -17.87 -17.16
CA LEU A 637 37.57 -18.50 -16.84
C LEU A 637 38.39 -17.66 -15.85
N LEU A 638 38.26 -16.33 -15.88
CA LEU A 638 39.02 -15.40 -15.03
C LEU A 638 38.29 -14.97 -13.73
N LYS A 639 37.09 -15.50 -13.46
CA LYS A 639 36.19 -15.03 -12.39
C LYS A 639 36.79 -15.06 -10.98
N ASP A 640 37.68 -16.01 -10.70
CA ASP A 640 38.32 -16.22 -9.40
C ASP A 640 39.81 -15.82 -9.42
N SER A 641 40.26 -15.17 -10.50
CA SER A 641 41.68 -15.04 -10.84
C SER A 641 42.33 -13.72 -10.44
N TYR A 642 41.64 -12.84 -9.70
CA TYR A 642 42.22 -11.58 -9.23
C TYR A 642 43.11 -11.78 -8.00
N HIS A 643 44.10 -12.67 -8.13
CA HIS A 643 45.30 -12.67 -7.30
C HIS A 643 46.37 -11.89 -8.06
N ILE A 644 46.76 -10.73 -7.52
CA ILE A 644 47.86 -9.95 -8.06
C ILE A 644 49.15 -10.67 -7.68
N THR A 645 49.64 -11.56 -8.53
CA THR A 645 50.89 -12.30 -8.30
C THR A 645 52.07 -11.34 -8.26
N ASN A 646 52.94 -11.45 -7.26
CA ASN A 646 54.16 -10.68 -7.23
C ASN A 646 55.23 -11.31 -8.15
N PRO A 647 55.78 -10.56 -9.13
CA PRO A 647 56.88 -11.03 -9.98
C PRO A 647 58.16 -11.40 -9.25
N ASN A 648 58.45 -10.72 -8.15
CA ASN A 648 59.76 -10.66 -7.52
C ASN A 648 59.90 -11.63 -6.34
N VAL A 649 58.95 -12.55 -6.18
CA VAL A 649 59.01 -13.58 -5.13
C VAL A 649 60.29 -14.39 -5.27
N GLY A 650 61.13 -14.37 -4.23
CA GLY A 650 62.44 -15.02 -4.21
C GLY A 650 63.58 -14.21 -4.83
N ASN A 651 63.30 -13.11 -5.52
CA ASN A 651 64.31 -12.21 -6.07
C ASN A 651 64.85 -11.27 -4.98
N LYS A 652 65.97 -11.65 -4.36
CA LYS A 652 66.61 -10.87 -3.29
C LYS A 652 67.29 -9.58 -3.76
N ASP A 653 67.43 -9.40 -5.08
CA ASP A 653 67.99 -8.17 -5.64
C ASP A 653 66.97 -7.03 -5.64
N ASP A 654 65.67 -7.36 -5.52
CA ASP A 654 64.62 -6.38 -5.29
C ASP A 654 64.58 -5.97 -3.81
N THR A 655 64.48 -4.66 -3.57
CA THR A 655 64.50 -4.08 -2.23
C THR A 655 63.20 -4.32 -1.46
N GLU A 656 62.09 -4.61 -2.15
CA GLU A 656 60.78 -4.82 -1.54
C GLU A 656 60.08 -6.10 -2.03
N ASP A 657 59.11 -6.55 -1.24
CA ASP A 657 58.15 -7.62 -1.57
C ASP A 657 58.68 -9.01 -1.98
N TRP A 658 59.98 -9.30 -2.03
CA TRP A 658 60.48 -10.62 -2.44
C TRP A 658 60.02 -11.81 -1.58
N ARG A 659 59.41 -11.56 -0.41
CA ARG A 659 58.75 -12.57 0.44
C ARG A 659 57.22 -12.61 0.30
N ILE A 660 56.61 -11.71 -0.46
CA ILE A 660 55.15 -11.54 -0.60
C ILE A 660 54.68 -12.26 -1.85
N ARG A 661 53.86 -13.32 -1.71
CA ARG A 661 53.37 -14.12 -2.85
C ARG A 661 52.53 -13.31 -3.85
N GLY A 662 51.81 -12.30 -3.35
CA GLY A 662 50.92 -11.46 -4.11
C GLY A 662 49.83 -10.85 -3.22
N TYR A 663 48.84 -10.21 -3.84
CA TYR A 663 47.78 -9.48 -3.15
C TYR A 663 46.41 -9.93 -3.64
N ASN A 664 45.45 -10.08 -2.72
CA ASN A 664 44.05 -10.29 -3.05
C ASN A 664 43.25 -9.04 -2.68
N PRO A 665 42.31 -8.57 -3.51
CA PRO A 665 41.47 -7.45 -3.15
C PRO A 665 40.58 -7.81 -1.96
N LEU A 666 40.53 -6.91 -0.97
CA LEU A 666 39.64 -7.02 0.19
C LEU A 666 38.39 -6.18 -0.05
N THR A 667 37.22 -6.71 0.30
CA THR A 667 35.95 -5.96 0.27
C THR A 667 36.08 -4.76 1.22
N PRO A 668 35.82 -3.52 0.78
CA PRO A 668 35.83 -2.36 1.67
C PRO A 668 34.78 -2.45 2.80
N PRO A 669 35.05 -1.88 3.99
CA PRO A 669 34.08 -1.87 5.08
C PRO A 669 32.71 -1.28 4.74
N ASP A 670 32.65 -0.15 4.01
CA ASP A 670 31.39 0.49 3.61
C ASP A 670 30.53 -0.42 2.73
N LEU A 671 31.15 -1.11 1.77
CA LEU A 671 30.46 -2.06 0.91
C LEU A 671 29.89 -3.23 1.70
N LEU A 672 30.65 -3.76 2.67
CA LEU A 672 30.16 -4.84 3.54
C LEU A 672 29.03 -4.37 4.47
N GLN A 673 29.15 -3.17 5.03
CA GLN A 673 28.12 -2.56 5.87
C GLN A 673 26.84 -2.22 5.08
N HIS A 674 26.97 -1.91 3.79
CA HIS A 674 25.84 -1.73 2.88
C HIS A 674 25.20 -3.07 2.48
N GLU A 675 26.00 -4.10 2.20
CA GLU A 675 25.52 -5.46 1.87
C GLU A 675 24.77 -6.09 3.06
N ILE A 676 25.29 -5.92 4.28
CA ILE A 676 24.73 -6.45 5.53
C ILE A 676 24.52 -5.28 6.50
N PRO A 677 23.40 -4.54 6.38
CA PRO A 677 23.12 -3.40 7.24
C PRO A 677 22.75 -3.84 8.65
N GLN A 678 23.07 -2.99 9.62
CA GLN A 678 22.56 -3.14 10.97
C GLN A 678 21.06 -2.84 10.98
N THR A 679 20.27 -3.79 11.46
CA THR A 679 18.83 -3.63 11.69
C THR A 679 18.57 -2.65 12.85
N PRO A 680 17.37 -2.04 12.94
CA PRO A 680 17.04 -1.13 14.05
C PRO A 680 17.18 -1.78 15.43
N LYS A 681 16.76 -3.04 15.57
CA LYS A 681 16.80 -3.77 16.84
C LYS A 681 18.21 -4.20 17.23
N SER A 682 19.02 -4.64 16.27
CA SER A 682 20.47 -4.80 16.45
C SER A 682 21.12 -3.52 17.00
N LYS A 683 20.85 -2.37 16.36
CA LYS A 683 21.40 -1.07 16.78
C LYS A 683 21.00 -0.69 18.20
N GLU A 684 19.71 -0.85 18.54
CA GLU A 684 19.19 -0.62 19.89
C GLU A 684 19.94 -1.49 20.91
N THR A 685 20.04 -2.79 20.65
CA THR A 685 20.73 -3.76 21.51
C THR A 685 22.19 -3.39 21.73
N THR A 686 22.90 -3.03 20.65
CA THR A 686 24.31 -2.64 20.75
C THR A 686 24.48 -1.38 21.59
N VAL A 687 23.71 -0.32 21.32
CA VAL A 687 23.79 0.96 22.04
C VAL A 687 23.41 0.81 23.50
N GLN A 688 22.32 0.08 23.79
CA GLN A 688 21.91 -0.21 25.16
C GLN A 688 23.00 -1.01 25.89
N GLY A 689 23.54 -2.06 25.28
CA GLY A 689 24.63 -2.85 25.85
C GLY A 689 25.88 -2.01 26.16
N ARG A 690 26.21 -1.03 25.32
CA ARG A 690 27.30 -0.07 25.59
C ARG A 690 27.02 0.78 26.81
N ASN A 691 25.86 1.43 26.85
CA ASN A 691 25.49 2.33 27.93
C ASN A 691 25.45 1.60 29.29
N GLU A 692 24.86 0.39 29.32
CA GLU A 692 24.82 -0.44 30.52
C GLU A 692 26.23 -0.90 30.93
N SER A 693 27.08 -1.27 29.97
CA SER A 693 28.46 -1.66 30.25
C SER A 693 29.28 -0.49 30.79
N VAL A 694 29.12 0.72 30.23
CA VAL A 694 29.74 1.96 30.73
C VAL A 694 29.27 2.25 32.15
N ALA A 695 27.98 2.11 32.45
CA ALA A 695 27.46 2.30 33.81
C ALA A 695 28.10 1.32 34.81
N VAL A 696 28.28 0.05 34.42
CA VAL A 696 29.00 -0.93 35.24
C VAL A 696 30.50 -0.61 35.32
N VAL A 697 31.17 -0.20 34.26
CA VAL A 697 32.61 0.17 34.32
C VAL A 697 32.83 1.38 35.24
N THR A 698 31.95 2.37 35.18
CA THR A 698 32.10 3.65 35.87
C THR A 698 31.56 3.69 37.30
N GLY A 699 30.87 2.64 37.78
CA GLY A 699 30.29 2.66 39.12
C GLY A 699 28.90 3.28 39.22
N ARG A 700 28.25 3.56 38.08
CA ARG A 700 26.99 4.31 38.00
C ARG A 700 25.76 3.42 37.74
N ASP A 701 25.94 2.12 37.57
CA ASP A 701 24.81 1.19 37.41
C ASP A 701 23.97 1.17 38.70
N ALA A 702 22.70 1.58 38.58
CA ALA A 702 21.79 1.75 39.71
C ALA A 702 21.55 0.44 40.50
N ASN A 703 21.63 -0.69 39.81
CA ASN A 703 21.46 -2.01 40.40
C ASN A 703 22.78 -2.60 40.89
N GLN A 704 23.91 -1.91 40.73
CA GLN A 704 25.24 -2.44 41.06
C GLN A 704 25.45 -3.86 40.48
N ARG A 705 25.05 -4.07 39.23
CA ARG A 705 25.14 -5.38 38.54
C ARG A 705 26.58 -5.80 38.30
N LEU A 706 26.77 -7.10 38.08
CA LEU A 706 28.05 -7.68 37.65
C LEU A 706 28.05 -7.86 36.12
N LEU A 707 29.06 -7.32 35.43
CA LEU A 707 29.25 -7.54 33.99
C LEU A 707 29.79 -8.96 33.74
N VAL A 708 29.05 -9.78 33.01
CA VAL A 708 29.43 -11.18 32.72
C VAL A 708 29.66 -11.34 31.22
N ILE A 709 30.93 -11.44 30.81
CA ILE A 709 31.30 -11.77 29.43
C ILE A 709 31.41 -13.28 29.32
N ILE A 710 30.41 -13.93 28.71
CA ILE A 710 30.29 -15.39 28.70
C ILE A 710 29.94 -15.94 27.32
N GLY A 711 30.57 -17.03 26.91
CA GLY A 711 30.32 -17.70 25.63
C GLY A 711 31.53 -18.47 25.09
N PRO A 712 31.46 -18.95 23.84
CA PRO A 712 32.47 -19.82 23.28
C PRO A 712 33.88 -19.19 23.27
N CYS A 713 34.92 -20.02 23.44
CA CYS A 713 36.31 -19.56 23.32
C CYS A 713 36.55 -18.87 21.97
N SER A 714 36.08 -19.48 20.89
CA SER A 714 35.95 -18.89 19.56
C SER A 714 34.78 -19.52 18.79
N ILE A 715 34.12 -18.74 17.94
CA ILE A 715 32.99 -19.18 17.12
C ILE A 715 33.49 -19.67 15.77
N HIS A 716 33.23 -20.95 15.46
CA HIS A 716 33.56 -21.58 14.19
C HIS A 716 32.31 -22.07 13.42
N ASP A 717 31.16 -22.14 14.10
CA ASP A 717 29.90 -22.58 13.52
C ASP A 717 28.76 -21.61 13.86
N PRO A 718 28.34 -20.74 12.91
CA PRO A 718 27.28 -19.75 13.14
C PRO A 718 25.95 -20.34 13.64
N PRO A 719 25.43 -21.47 13.12
CA PRO A 719 24.21 -22.08 13.64
C PRO A 719 24.30 -22.45 15.13
N ALA A 720 25.39 -23.10 15.56
CA ALA A 720 25.61 -23.42 16.97
C ALA A 720 25.72 -22.16 17.85
N ALA A 721 26.33 -21.09 17.34
CA ALA A 721 26.41 -19.81 18.05
C ALA A 721 25.03 -19.15 18.22
N LEU A 722 24.13 -19.27 17.24
CA LEU A 722 22.76 -18.77 17.34
C LEU A 722 21.93 -19.57 18.35
N GLU A 723 22.07 -20.89 18.40
CA GLU A 723 21.40 -21.71 19.43
C GLU A 723 21.91 -21.36 20.83
N TYR A 724 23.23 -21.23 21.00
CA TYR A 724 23.83 -20.80 22.25
C TYR A 724 23.29 -19.42 22.69
N CYS A 725 23.15 -18.49 21.73
CA CYS A 725 22.57 -17.18 21.98
C CYS A 725 21.11 -17.26 22.46
N ASP A 726 20.28 -18.10 21.83
CA ASP A 726 18.88 -18.26 22.22
C ASP A 726 18.75 -18.73 23.67
N LYS A 727 19.58 -19.70 24.06
CA LYS A 727 19.63 -20.16 25.46
C LYS A 727 20.16 -19.07 26.40
N LEU A 728 21.18 -18.29 25.99
CA LEU A 728 21.77 -17.25 26.83
C LEU A 728 20.86 -16.02 27.00
N VAL A 729 20.05 -15.67 25.99
CA VAL A 729 19.04 -14.59 26.10
C VAL A 729 18.04 -14.90 27.20
N ALA A 730 17.61 -16.16 27.35
CA ALA A 730 16.70 -16.56 28.43
C ALA A 730 17.32 -16.34 29.82
N LEU A 731 18.61 -16.66 30.00
CA LEU A 731 19.33 -16.42 31.25
C LEU A 731 19.62 -14.92 31.49
N LYS A 732 19.91 -14.17 30.43
CA LYS A 732 20.06 -12.71 30.47
C LYS A 732 18.79 -12.07 31.04
N GLU A 733 17.61 -12.46 30.57
CA GLU A 733 16.35 -11.91 31.07
C GLU A 733 16.06 -12.36 32.51
N LYS A 734 16.34 -13.63 32.83
CA LYS A 734 16.15 -14.19 34.18
C LYS A 734 16.99 -13.47 35.25
N TYR A 735 18.22 -13.09 34.94
CA TYR A 735 19.17 -12.50 35.89
C TYR A 735 19.44 -11.02 35.66
N LYS A 736 18.62 -10.32 34.85
CA LYS A 736 18.87 -8.93 34.41
C LYS A 736 19.05 -7.91 35.54
N ASP A 737 18.48 -8.17 36.70
CA ASP A 737 18.54 -7.29 37.87
C ASP A 737 19.89 -7.40 38.59
N ASP A 738 20.62 -8.51 38.44
CA ASP A 738 21.86 -8.79 39.15
C ASP A 738 23.07 -8.88 38.20
N LEU A 739 22.86 -9.37 36.99
CA LEU A 739 23.90 -9.61 36.00
C LEU A 739 23.63 -8.82 34.72
N LEU A 740 24.68 -8.17 34.21
CA LEU A 740 24.73 -7.67 32.84
C LEU A 740 25.44 -8.71 31.97
N ILE A 741 24.67 -9.61 31.36
CA ILE A 741 25.20 -10.69 30.52
C ILE A 741 25.48 -10.17 29.10
N VAL A 742 26.72 -10.37 28.65
CA VAL A 742 27.22 -10.01 27.31
C VAL A 742 27.84 -11.25 26.68
N MET A 743 27.38 -11.61 25.48
CA MET A 743 27.86 -12.82 24.80
C MET A 743 29.28 -12.63 24.27
N ARG A 744 30.18 -13.52 24.69
CA ARG A 744 31.52 -13.64 24.12
C ARG A 744 31.43 -14.16 22.68
N SER A 745 31.71 -13.28 21.73
CA SER A 745 31.61 -13.51 20.29
C SER A 745 32.97 -13.36 19.60
N TYR A 746 33.93 -14.17 20.03
CA TYR A 746 35.30 -14.12 19.53
C TYR A 746 35.41 -14.93 18.24
N LEU A 747 36.03 -14.36 17.21
CA LEU A 747 36.09 -14.98 15.88
C LEU A 747 37.39 -15.72 15.62
N GLU A 748 38.44 -15.39 16.38
CA GLU A 748 39.77 -15.98 16.25
C GLU A 748 40.40 -16.16 17.64
N LYS A 749 41.37 -17.07 17.72
CA LYS A 749 42.25 -17.22 18.86
C LYS A 749 43.70 -16.91 18.45
N PRO A 750 44.38 -15.93 19.07
CA PRO A 750 45.78 -15.64 18.76
C PRO A 750 46.68 -16.81 19.17
N ARG A 751 47.39 -17.40 18.21
CA ARG A 751 48.25 -18.59 18.40
C ARG A 751 49.68 -18.35 17.90
N THR A 752 50.64 -18.89 18.65
CA THR A 752 52.07 -18.94 18.27
C THR A 752 52.44 -20.23 17.53
N THR A 753 51.50 -21.16 17.39
CA THR A 753 51.66 -22.46 16.71
C THR A 753 50.64 -22.63 15.58
N VAL A 754 50.89 -23.61 14.70
CA VAL A 754 50.02 -23.91 13.55
C VAL A 754 48.64 -24.42 14.00
N GLY A 755 47.60 -23.96 13.32
CA GLY A 755 46.24 -24.50 13.34
C GLY A 755 45.22 -23.45 12.90
N TRP A 756 43.92 -23.75 13.07
CA TRP A 756 42.83 -22.90 12.57
C TRP A 756 42.98 -21.42 12.98
N LYS A 757 42.76 -20.54 12.00
CA LYS A 757 43.04 -19.09 12.06
C LYS A 757 41.83 -18.23 12.36
N GLY A 758 40.72 -18.83 12.75
CA GLY A 758 39.48 -18.11 13.05
C GLY A 758 38.53 -17.99 11.85
N LEU A 759 37.29 -17.60 12.14
CA LEU A 759 36.18 -17.56 11.20
C LEU A 759 36.37 -16.51 10.11
N ILE A 760 37.03 -15.40 10.42
CA ILE A 760 37.38 -14.37 9.43
C ILE A 760 38.39 -14.94 8.43
N ASN A 761 39.49 -15.51 8.91
CA ASN A 761 40.56 -15.96 8.03
C ASN A 761 40.17 -17.23 7.27
N ASP A 762 39.60 -18.22 7.94
CA ASP A 762 39.33 -19.55 7.38
C ASP A 762 37.91 -20.05 7.74
N PRO A 763 36.86 -19.48 7.12
CA PRO A 763 35.47 -19.78 7.47
C PRO A 763 35.04 -21.22 7.17
N ASP A 764 35.72 -21.89 6.23
CA ASP A 764 35.40 -23.25 5.80
C ASP A 764 36.17 -24.31 6.60
N ILE A 765 37.11 -23.90 7.47
CA ILE A 765 37.95 -24.78 8.29
C ILE A 765 38.74 -25.77 7.41
N ASP A 766 39.26 -25.28 6.28
CA ASP A 766 39.95 -26.07 5.24
C ASP A 766 41.31 -25.46 4.84
N ASN A 767 41.77 -24.40 5.53
CA ASN A 767 42.94 -23.61 5.20
C ASN A 767 42.87 -22.90 3.83
N SER A 768 41.67 -22.62 3.30
CA SER A 768 41.51 -21.90 2.02
C SER A 768 41.70 -20.39 2.11
N PHE A 769 41.73 -19.83 3.33
CA PHE A 769 41.94 -18.39 3.60
C PHE A 769 40.95 -17.45 2.90
N LYS A 770 39.67 -17.81 2.85
CA LYS A 770 38.61 -17.00 2.20
C LYS A 770 38.18 -15.82 3.07
N ILE A 771 39.07 -14.85 3.28
CA ILE A 771 38.86 -13.69 4.18
C ILE A 771 37.59 -12.90 3.83
N ASN A 772 37.34 -12.62 2.55
CA ASN A 772 36.13 -11.92 2.10
C ASN A 772 34.82 -12.65 2.44
N LYS A 773 34.85 -13.99 2.45
CA LYS A 773 33.72 -14.83 2.88
C LYS A 773 33.59 -14.78 4.40
N GLY A 774 34.71 -14.92 5.11
CA GLY A 774 34.74 -14.88 6.57
C GLY A 774 34.19 -13.57 7.14
N LEU A 775 34.58 -12.42 6.57
CA LEU A 775 34.02 -11.11 6.95
C LEU A 775 32.50 -11.04 6.79
N ARG A 776 31.95 -11.54 5.67
CA ARG A 776 30.50 -11.61 5.43
C ARG A 776 29.81 -12.49 6.46
N THR A 777 30.33 -13.70 6.68
CA THR A 777 29.77 -14.65 7.64
C THR A 777 29.82 -14.09 9.07
N SER A 778 30.94 -13.48 9.47
CA SER A 778 31.09 -12.88 10.80
C SER A 778 30.17 -11.69 11.01
N ARG A 779 30.03 -10.80 10.02
CA ARG A 779 29.13 -9.65 10.12
C ARG A 779 27.67 -10.07 10.20
N GLN A 780 27.25 -10.99 9.32
CA GLN A 780 25.89 -11.54 9.35
C GLN A 780 25.57 -12.14 10.72
N LEU A 781 26.47 -12.98 11.24
CA LEU A 781 26.32 -13.57 12.56
C LEU A 781 26.16 -12.51 13.65
N PHE A 782 26.98 -11.44 13.66
CA PHE A 782 26.88 -10.40 14.68
C PHE A 782 25.57 -9.61 14.58
N VAL A 783 25.08 -9.33 13.36
CA VAL A 783 23.75 -8.74 13.15
C VAL A 783 22.66 -9.67 13.71
N ASP A 784 22.70 -10.96 13.39
CA ASP A 784 21.70 -11.93 13.83
C ASP A 784 21.67 -12.09 15.37
N LEU A 785 22.83 -12.12 16.02
CA LEU A 785 22.94 -12.22 17.48
C LEU A 785 22.42 -10.96 18.19
N THR A 786 22.78 -9.77 17.68
CA THR A 786 22.30 -8.50 18.25
C THR A 786 20.83 -8.25 17.96
N GLU A 787 20.31 -8.72 16.83
CA GLU A 787 18.87 -8.66 16.51
C GLU A 787 18.03 -9.46 17.51
N LYS A 788 18.56 -10.60 18.00
CA LYS A 788 17.96 -11.39 19.09
C LYS A 788 18.02 -10.70 20.47
N GLY A 789 18.58 -9.50 20.57
CA GLY A 789 18.67 -8.76 21.84
C GLY A 789 19.90 -9.07 22.67
N MET A 790 20.90 -9.79 22.13
CA MET A 790 22.13 -10.13 22.84
C MET A 790 23.26 -9.12 22.56
N PRO A 791 23.74 -8.36 23.56
CA PRO A 791 24.94 -7.55 23.41
C PRO A 791 26.18 -8.43 23.27
N LEU A 792 27.15 -8.00 22.45
CA LEU A 792 28.32 -8.80 22.09
C LEU A 792 29.62 -8.22 22.63
N ALA A 793 30.53 -9.11 23.01
CA ALA A 793 31.92 -8.80 23.31
C ALA A 793 32.86 -9.55 22.35
N SER A 794 33.87 -8.87 21.81
CA SER A 794 34.90 -9.50 20.98
C SER A 794 36.31 -9.00 21.35
N GLU A 795 37.34 -9.61 20.78
CA GLU A 795 38.74 -9.23 20.99
C GLU A 795 39.29 -8.49 19.77
N MET A 796 40.00 -7.40 20.03
CA MET A 796 40.65 -6.61 18.98
C MET A 796 42.05 -7.17 18.74
N LEU A 797 42.17 -7.99 17.70
CA LEU A 797 43.41 -8.68 17.33
C LEU A 797 44.27 -7.89 16.33
N ASP A 798 43.64 -7.00 15.56
CA ASP A 798 44.27 -6.16 14.57
C ASP A 798 43.54 -4.80 14.47
N THR A 799 44.10 -3.87 13.69
CA THR A 799 43.62 -2.49 13.56
C THR A 799 42.70 -2.23 12.36
N ILE A 800 42.37 -3.27 11.59
CA ILE A 800 41.55 -3.22 10.37
C ILE A 800 40.18 -3.88 10.58
N SER A 801 40.13 -5.09 11.13
CA SER A 801 38.87 -5.83 11.36
C SER A 801 37.81 -5.07 12.16
N PRO A 802 38.14 -4.18 13.13
CA PRO A 802 37.14 -3.36 13.80
C PRO A 802 36.35 -2.47 12.84
N GLN A 803 36.92 -2.05 11.71
CA GLN A 803 36.18 -1.23 10.74
C GLN A 803 34.97 -1.95 10.14
N PHE A 804 34.98 -3.28 10.14
CA PHE A 804 33.92 -4.12 9.59
C PHE A 804 32.84 -4.52 10.61
N LEU A 805 33.19 -4.56 11.90
CA LEU A 805 32.37 -5.24 12.92
C LEU A 805 32.11 -4.40 14.18
N ALA A 806 32.88 -3.33 14.43
CA ALA A 806 32.81 -2.57 15.69
C ALA A 806 31.46 -1.91 15.93
N ASP A 807 30.67 -1.63 14.88
CA ASP A 807 29.31 -1.08 14.98
C ASP A 807 28.32 -2.02 15.66
N LEU A 808 28.66 -3.30 15.81
CA LEU A 808 27.82 -4.35 16.42
C LEU A 808 28.27 -4.73 17.84
N LEU A 809 29.42 -4.25 18.29
CA LEU A 809 30.02 -4.62 19.58
C LEU A 809 29.61 -3.67 20.72
N SER A 810 29.37 -4.25 21.90
CA SER A 810 29.03 -3.51 23.13
C SER A 810 30.18 -3.42 24.12
N VAL A 811 31.11 -4.37 24.11
CA VAL A 811 32.33 -4.38 24.93
C VAL A 811 33.49 -4.96 24.10
N GLY A 812 34.70 -4.47 24.30
CA GLY A 812 35.91 -5.00 23.69
C GLY A 812 36.91 -5.54 24.70
N ALA A 813 37.82 -6.38 24.23
CA ALA A 813 39.01 -6.76 24.99
C ALA A 813 40.27 -6.65 24.12
N VAL A 814 41.38 -6.29 24.76
CA VAL A 814 42.73 -6.38 24.20
C VAL A 814 43.44 -7.54 24.89
N GLY A 815 43.98 -8.46 24.08
CA GLY A 815 44.62 -9.67 24.53
C GLY A 815 45.93 -9.42 25.29
N ALA A 816 46.30 -10.36 26.15
CA ALA A 816 47.51 -10.25 27.00
C ALA A 816 48.82 -10.07 26.20
N ARG A 817 48.85 -10.46 24.92
CA ARG A 817 50.02 -10.31 24.03
C ARG A 817 50.05 -8.97 23.28
N THR A 818 48.93 -8.24 23.27
CA THR A 818 48.78 -6.97 22.55
C THR A 818 48.50 -5.80 23.50
N THR A 819 48.32 -6.03 24.80
CA THR A 819 48.17 -4.97 25.82
C THR A 819 49.34 -3.96 25.81
N GLU A 820 50.57 -4.41 25.57
CA GLU A 820 51.75 -3.55 25.45
C GLU A 820 51.92 -2.91 24.06
N SER A 821 51.13 -3.34 23.07
CA SER A 821 51.22 -2.83 21.71
C SER A 821 50.65 -1.42 21.63
N GLN A 822 51.48 -0.46 21.22
CA GLN A 822 51.08 0.93 20.99
C GLN A 822 49.91 1.02 19.99
N LEU A 823 49.97 0.27 18.88
CA LEU A 823 48.90 0.23 17.87
C LEU A 823 47.53 -0.16 18.45
N HIS A 824 47.51 -1.10 19.40
CA HIS A 824 46.27 -1.55 20.03
C HIS A 824 45.75 -0.56 21.07
N ARG A 825 46.64 0.16 21.76
CA ARG A 825 46.28 1.28 22.66
C ARG A 825 45.67 2.43 21.86
N GLU A 826 46.31 2.82 20.76
CA GLU A 826 45.83 3.85 19.84
C GLU A 826 44.47 3.47 19.26
N LEU A 827 44.30 2.22 18.80
CA LEU A 827 43.01 1.69 18.35
C LEU A 827 41.94 1.80 19.45
N ALA A 828 42.23 1.30 20.66
CA ALA A 828 41.29 1.27 21.77
C ALA A 828 40.85 2.67 22.22
N SER A 829 41.71 3.69 22.07
CA SER A 829 41.36 5.09 22.31
C SER A 829 40.27 5.65 21.37
N GLY A 830 40.03 5.00 20.23
CA GLY A 830 39.01 5.37 19.24
C GLY A 830 37.79 4.44 19.18
N LEU A 831 37.77 3.35 19.96
CA LEU A 831 36.64 2.42 19.97
C LEU A 831 35.43 3.02 20.69
N SER A 832 34.25 2.80 20.15
CA SER A 832 32.99 3.40 20.64
C SER A 832 32.32 2.59 21.77
N PHE A 833 33.08 1.82 22.53
CA PHE A 833 32.61 0.95 23.61
C PHE A 833 33.71 0.73 24.66
N PRO A 834 33.36 0.27 25.88
CA PRO A 834 34.34 -0.06 26.92
C PRO A 834 35.36 -1.12 26.47
N VAL A 835 36.63 -0.96 26.85
CA VAL A 835 37.72 -1.88 26.48
C VAL A 835 38.44 -2.42 27.71
N GLY A 836 38.47 -3.74 27.84
CA GLY A 836 39.21 -4.43 28.89
C GLY A 836 40.63 -4.82 28.44
N PHE A 837 41.64 -4.45 29.23
CA PHE A 837 43.04 -4.81 28.98
C PHE A 837 43.47 -5.97 29.87
N LYS A 838 43.86 -7.10 29.26
CA LYS A 838 44.38 -8.25 30.03
C LYS A 838 45.76 -7.96 30.62
N ASN A 839 46.00 -8.41 31.84
CA ASN A 839 47.35 -8.41 32.42
C ASN A 839 48.33 -9.23 31.55
N GLY A 840 49.62 -8.94 31.67
CA GLY A 840 50.68 -9.61 30.91
C GLY A 840 50.67 -11.13 31.10
N THR A 841 51.19 -11.88 30.13
CA THR A 841 51.16 -13.37 30.19
C THR A 841 51.90 -13.95 31.39
N ASP A 842 52.83 -13.18 31.96
CA ASP A 842 53.60 -13.48 33.16
C ASP A 842 52.85 -13.17 34.48
N GLY A 843 51.70 -12.50 34.41
CA GLY A 843 50.90 -12.08 35.56
C GLY A 843 51.01 -10.59 35.88
N THR A 844 51.85 -9.83 35.18
CA THR A 844 52.13 -8.44 35.54
C THR A 844 50.98 -7.49 35.17
N LEU A 845 50.52 -6.69 36.14
CA LEU A 845 49.36 -5.79 35.99
C LEU A 845 49.74 -4.40 35.45
N SER A 846 50.98 -3.93 35.64
CA SER A 846 51.42 -2.59 35.23
C SER A 846 51.17 -2.31 33.76
N VAL A 847 51.40 -3.30 32.89
CA VAL A 847 51.20 -3.16 31.44
C VAL A 847 49.76 -2.81 31.05
N ALA A 848 48.77 -3.31 31.81
CA ALA A 848 47.36 -3.02 31.60
C ALA A 848 46.97 -1.65 32.19
N ILE A 849 47.58 -1.28 33.32
CA ILE A 849 47.42 0.06 33.93
C ILE A 849 47.97 1.14 33.00
N ASP A 850 49.16 0.95 32.46
CA ASP A 850 49.80 1.86 31.51
C ASP A 850 48.98 1.98 30.22
N ALA A 851 48.39 0.87 29.76
CA ALA A 851 47.49 0.89 28.62
C ALA A 851 46.26 1.78 28.89
N ILE A 852 45.62 1.64 30.06
CA ILE A 852 44.47 2.47 30.46
C ILE A 852 44.87 3.94 30.58
N GLY A 853 46.06 4.24 31.10
CA GLY A 853 46.59 5.60 31.14
C GLY A 853 46.73 6.19 29.74
N ALA A 854 47.32 5.44 28.80
CA ALA A 854 47.54 5.88 27.43
C ALA A 854 46.23 6.12 26.65
N VAL A 855 45.28 5.18 26.72
CA VAL A 855 44.06 5.22 25.89
C VAL A 855 43.06 6.30 26.26
N ARG A 856 43.18 6.92 27.44
CA ARG A 856 42.37 8.07 27.86
C ARG A 856 42.68 9.35 27.08
N HIS A 857 43.80 9.38 26.37
CA HIS A 857 44.24 10.56 25.62
C HIS A 857 43.92 10.43 24.12
N PRO A 858 43.81 11.57 23.40
CA PRO A 858 43.78 11.60 21.94
C PRO A 858 45.05 10.98 21.31
N HIS A 859 44.89 10.20 20.26
CA HIS A 859 45.99 9.63 19.45
C HIS A 859 45.81 9.92 17.97
N HIS A 860 46.91 9.82 17.21
CA HIS A 860 46.89 9.79 15.75
C HIS A 860 47.64 8.57 15.25
N PHE A 861 46.99 7.71 14.46
CA PHE A 861 47.60 6.48 13.96
C PHE A 861 47.11 6.12 12.56
N LEU A 862 47.85 5.24 11.87
CA LEU A 862 47.50 4.77 10.54
C LEU A 862 46.49 3.62 10.63
N SER A 863 45.37 3.76 9.93
CA SER A 863 44.36 2.70 9.78
C SER A 863 43.66 2.84 8.42
N VAL A 864 42.63 2.04 8.16
CA VAL A 864 41.82 2.12 6.96
C VAL A 864 40.50 2.84 7.23
N THR A 865 40.05 3.62 6.26
CA THR A 865 38.74 4.27 6.24
C THR A 865 37.63 3.30 5.83
N LYS A 866 36.36 3.70 5.95
CA LYS A 866 35.23 2.88 5.50
C LYS A 866 35.30 2.50 4.00
N PRO A 867 35.76 3.37 3.08
CA PRO A 867 36.02 3.00 1.68
C PRO A 867 37.26 2.10 1.45
N GLY A 868 37.98 1.71 2.50
CA GLY A 868 39.12 0.78 2.40
C GLY A 868 40.47 1.43 2.07
N VAL A 869 40.57 2.77 2.09
CA VAL A 869 41.83 3.50 1.85
C VAL A 869 42.55 3.78 3.17
N VAL A 870 43.87 3.69 3.18
CA VAL A 870 44.70 4.05 4.35
C VAL A 870 44.58 5.55 4.64
N ALA A 871 44.40 5.90 5.91
CA ALA A 871 44.33 7.28 6.38
C ALA A 871 44.94 7.45 7.77
N ILE A 872 45.17 8.70 8.13
CA ILE A 872 45.49 9.11 9.51
C ILE A 872 44.17 9.22 10.27
N VAL A 873 44.02 8.43 11.32
CA VAL A 873 42.86 8.47 12.21
C VAL A 873 43.23 9.25 13.47
N GLY A 874 42.45 10.28 13.79
CA GLY A 874 42.53 11.01 15.06
C GLY A 874 41.44 10.52 16.03
N THR A 875 41.82 10.19 17.26
CA THR A 875 40.89 9.75 18.32
C THR A 875 40.74 10.81 19.40
N VAL A 876 39.70 10.70 20.22
CA VAL A 876 39.43 11.62 21.35
C VAL A 876 39.83 11.04 22.71
N GLY A 877 40.25 9.78 22.75
CA GLY A 877 40.47 9.02 23.98
C GLY A 877 39.23 8.23 24.41
N ASN A 878 39.46 7.14 25.15
CA ASN A 878 38.44 6.26 25.69
C ASN A 878 38.62 6.13 27.21
N GLU A 879 37.74 6.77 27.97
CA GLU A 879 37.78 6.75 29.44
C GLU A 879 37.17 5.50 30.07
N ASP A 880 36.48 4.68 29.28
CA ASP A 880 35.71 3.52 29.71
C ASP A 880 36.53 2.22 29.66
N CYS A 881 37.82 2.32 29.96
CA CYS A 881 38.74 1.19 29.96
C CYS A 881 38.95 0.61 31.37
N PHE A 882 39.16 -0.70 31.45
CA PHE A 882 39.33 -1.44 32.71
C PHE A 882 40.35 -2.57 32.57
N VAL A 883 40.85 -3.08 33.69
CA VAL A 883 41.81 -4.21 33.70
C VAL A 883 41.09 -5.56 33.75
N ILE A 884 41.67 -6.57 33.12
CA ILE A 884 41.22 -7.97 33.18
C ILE A 884 42.32 -8.84 33.81
N LEU A 885 42.04 -9.42 34.97
CA LEU A 885 42.91 -10.39 35.65
C LEU A 885 42.67 -11.80 35.09
N ARG A 886 43.70 -12.42 34.51
CA ARG A 886 43.59 -13.71 33.79
C ARG A 886 44.62 -14.77 34.20
N GLY A 887 45.28 -14.56 35.33
CA GLY A 887 46.41 -15.34 35.84
C GLY A 887 47.72 -14.96 35.17
N GLY A 888 48.76 -15.75 35.40
CA GLY A 888 50.14 -15.53 34.98
C GLY A 888 50.92 -16.84 34.87
N THR A 889 52.14 -16.80 34.36
CA THR A 889 53.12 -17.87 34.64
C THR A 889 53.47 -17.93 36.13
N LYS A 890 53.28 -16.82 36.86
CA LYS A 890 53.43 -16.73 38.33
C LYS A 890 52.33 -17.42 39.13
N GLY A 891 51.22 -17.81 38.49
CA GLY A 891 50.07 -18.45 39.16
C GLY A 891 48.73 -17.80 38.82
N THR A 892 47.70 -18.18 39.56
CA THR A 892 46.35 -17.61 39.48
C THR A 892 46.30 -16.25 40.16
N ASN A 893 45.37 -15.37 39.78
CA ASN A 893 45.23 -14.03 40.37
C ASN A 893 43.76 -13.60 40.59
N TYR A 894 42.92 -14.53 41.06
CA TYR A 894 41.49 -14.31 41.34
C TYR A 894 41.14 -14.36 42.83
N ASP A 895 42.07 -14.80 43.69
CA ASP A 895 41.90 -14.86 45.13
C ASP A 895 41.88 -13.46 45.76
N ALA A 896 41.37 -13.36 46.98
CA ALA A 896 41.21 -12.07 47.66
C ALA A 896 42.52 -11.29 47.89
N ALA A 897 43.66 -11.98 48.04
CA ALA A 897 44.95 -11.31 48.17
C ALA A 897 45.36 -10.66 46.84
N SER A 898 45.22 -11.39 45.74
CA SER A 898 45.43 -10.88 44.38
C SER A 898 44.51 -9.70 44.04
N ILE A 899 43.22 -9.76 44.42
CA ILE A 899 42.28 -8.65 44.23
C ILE A 899 42.70 -7.41 45.03
N LYS A 900 43.09 -7.59 46.29
CA LYS A 900 43.58 -6.51 47.15
C LYS A 900 44.83 -5.83 46.59
N GLU A 901 45.78 -6.62 46.08
CA GLU A 901 46.98 -6.09 45.41
C GLU A 901 46.64 -5.31 44.14
N ALA A 902 45.70 -5.83 43.33
CA ALA A 902 45.24 -5.14 42.12
C ALA A 902 44.55 -3.81 42.44
N LYS A 903 43.69 -3.75 43.48
CA LYS A 903 43.08 -2.50 43.95
C LYS A 903 44.13 -1.47 44.35
N ALA A 904 45.11 -1.86 45.17
CA ALA A 904 46.18 -0.99 45.60
C ALA A 904 47.01 -0.45 44.42
N ALA A 905 47.27 -1.28 43.40
CA ALA A 905 47.98 -0.87 42.19
C ALA A 905 47.18 0.14 41.34
N LEU A 906 45.86 -0.10 41.16
CA LEU A 906 44.96 0.81 40.45
C LEU A 906 44.84 2.16 41.16
N GLN A 907 44.67 2.13 42.49
CA GLN A 907 44.59 3.33 43.33
C GLN A 907 45.87 4.16 43.24
N LYS A 908 47.04 3.51 43.35
CA LYS A 908 48.35 4.16 43.23
C LYS A 908 48.54 4.84 41.86
N ALA A 909 47.95 4.29 40.81
CA ALA A 909 48.03 4.84 39.46
C ALA A 909 46.92 5.86 39.13
N GLY A 910 46.02 6.18 40.06
CA GLY A 910 44.91 7.12 39.82
C GLY A 910 43.86 6.58 38.83
N VAL A 911 43.77 5.25 38.71
CA VAL A 911 42.80 4.56 37.86
C VAL A 911 41.64 4.06 38.74
N ARG A 912 40.43 3.96 38.19
CA ARG A 912 39.26 3.47 38.95
C ARG A 912 39.56 2.06 39.48
N GLU A 913 39.25 1.80 40.75
CA GLU A 913 39.43 0.49 41.41
C GLU A 913 38.36 -0.51 40.95
N ARG A 914 38.22 -0.71 39.63
CA ARG A 914 37.21 -1.53 38.98
C ARG A 914 37.91 -2.50 38.02
N LEU A 915 37.77 -3.80 38.26
CA LEU A 915 38.45 -4.85 37.52
C LEU A 915 37.51 -5.99 37.14
N MET A 916 37.85 -6.66 36.04
CA MET A 916 37.21 -7.90 35.61
C MET A 916 38.12 -9.09 35.86
N VAL A 917 37.56 -10.25 36.21
CA VAL A 917 38.35 -11.48 36.39
C VAL A 917 37.95 -12.53 35.35
N ASP A 918 38.92 -13.00 34.57
CA ASP A 918 38.79 -14.12 33.63
C ASP A 918 38.91 -15.42 34.41
N CYS A 919 37.84 -16.21 34.44
CA CYS A 919 37.76 -17.49 35.13
C CYS A 919 38.52 -18.61 34.39
N SER A 920 38.86 -18.41 33.11
CA SER A 920 39.55 -19.39 32.26
C SER A 920 41.08 -19.18 32.28
N HIS A 921 41.76 -19.56 31.20
CA HIS A 921 43.16 -19.29 30.92
C HIS A 921 44.11 -19.62 32.08
N GLY A 922 44.87 -18.64 32.58
CA GLY A 922 45.83 -18.85 33.67
C GLY A 922 45.12 -19.15 34.99
N ASN A 923 43.94 -18.57 35.21
CA ASN A 923 43.15 -18.75 36.43
C ASN A 923 42.49 -20.13 36.53
N SER A 924 42.14 -20.75 35.40
CA SER A 924 41.66 -22.14 35.37
C SER A 924 42.78 -23.17 35.36
N LEU A 925 44.04 -22.74 35.33
CA LEU A 925 45.20 -23.60 35.04
C LEU A 925 45.03 -24.39 33.73
N LYS A 926 44.37 -23.76 32.74
CA LYS A 926 43.97 -24.36 31.46
C LYS A 926 43.07 -25.60 31.59
N ASN A 927 42.35 -25.73 32.70
CA ASN A 927 41.35 -26.78 32.90
C ASN A 927 39.97 -26.16 33.05
N HIS A 928 39.11 -26.30 32.04
CA HIS A 928 37.76 -25.74 32.01
C HIS A 928 36.91 -26.11 33.24
N LYS A 929 37.10 -27.29 33.85
CA LYS A 929 36.39 -27.72 35.07
C LYS A 929 36.77 -26.94 36.34
N ASN A 930 37.81 -26.10 36.26
CA ASN A 930 38.15 -25.18 37.33
C ASN A 930 37.43 -23.83 37.21
N GLN A 931 36.85 -23.49 36.05
CA GLN A 931 36.12 -22.21 35.90
C GLN A 931 34.98 -22.05 36.92
N PRO A 932 34.14 -23.08 37.21
CA PRO A 932 33.11 -22.96 38.24
C PRO A 932 33.69 -22.74 39.65
N LYS A 933 34.87 -23.33 39.94
CA LYS A 933 35.56 -23.13 41.23
C LYS A 933 36.08 -21.71 41.37
N VAL A 934 36.65 -21.15 40.30
CA VAL A 934 37.09 -19.75 40.27
C VAL A 934 35.88 -18.83 40.46
N ALA A 935 34.78 -19.09 39.74
CA ALA A 935 33.55 -18.31 39.88
C ALA A 935 32.96 -18.38 41.30
N ALA A 936 33.02 -19.54 41.96
CA ALA A 936 32.58 -19.69 43.35
C ALA A 936 33.41 -18.85 44.33
N VAL A 937 34.74 -18.82 44.17
CA VAL A 937 35.64 -17.98 45.00
C VAL A 937 35.39 -16.49 44.77
N LEU A 938 35.08 -16.09 43.53
CA LEU A 938 34.71 -14.71 43.22
C LEU A 938 33.32 -14.36 43.77
N ALA A 939 32.37 -15.28 43.68
CA ALA A 939 31.03 -15.14 44.23
C ALA A 939 31.06 -14.95 45.76
N GLU A 940 31.92 -15.69 46.48
CA GLU A 940 32.12 -15.51 47.91
C GLU A 940 32.64 -14.09 48.23
N GLN A 941 33.65 -13.61 47.51
CA GLN A 941 34.18 -12.25 47.70
C GLN A 941 33.11 -11.18 47.43
N ILE A 942 32.37 -11.32 46.33
CA ILE A 942 31.28 -10.40 45.96
C ILE A 942 30.20 -10.41 47.05
N ALA A 943 29.75 -11.59 47.49
CA ALA A 943 28.73 -11.74 48.53
C ALA A 943 29.17 -11.12 49.87
N ASN A 944 30.47 -11.11 50.16
CA ASN A 944 31.06 -10.48 51.35
C ASN A 944 31.30 -8.96 51.20
N GLY A 945 30.88 -8.35 50.09
CA GLY A 945 30.94 -6.90 49.92
C GLY A 945 32.03 -6.39 48.96
N GLU A 946 32.77 -7.26 48.28
CA GLU A 946 33.79 -6.80 47.32
C GLU A 946 33.15 -6.05 46.14
N ASP A 947 33.59 -4.81 45.95
CA ASP A 947 33.02 -3.81 45.04
C ASP A 947 33.92 -3.52 43.83
N ALA A 948 35.20 -3.88 43.91
CA ALA A 948 36.15 -3.71 42.81
C ALA A 948 35.94 -4.73 41.70
N ILE A 949 35.44 -5.92 42.02
CA ILE A 949 35.05 -6.92 41.02
C ILE A 949 33.78 -6.42 40.32
N MET A 950 33.97 -5.74 39.19
CA MET A 950 32.88 -5.19 38.37
C MET A 950 32.37 -6.21 37.34
N GLY A 951 33.15 -7.25 37.06
CA GLY A 951 32.76 -8.26 36.09
C GLY A 951 33.61 -9.52 36.09
N VAL A 952 33.13 -10.53 35.36
CA VAL A 952 33.84 -11.79 35.13
C VAL A 952 33.81 -12.18 33.66
N MET A 953 34.78 -12.97 33.22
CA MET A 953 34.84 -13.55 31.88
C MET A 953 34.89 -15.08 31.96
N ILE A 954 34.00 -15.77 31.23
CA ILE A 954 33.83 -17.22 31.28
C ILE A 954 33.81 -17.79 29.86
N GLU A 955 34.51 -18.91 29.64
CA GLU A 955 34.47 -19.65 28.38
C GLU A 955 33.53 -20.86 28.51
N SER A 956 32.38 -20.76 27.85
CA SER A 956 31.27 -21.73 27.89
C SER A 956 30.76 -22.04 26.49
N ASN A 957 30.21 -23.24 26.29
CA ASN A 957 29.61 -23.62 25.01
C ASN A 957 28.38 -24.51 25.28
N ILE A 958 27.68 -24.96 24.24
CA ILE A 958 26.57 -25.91 24.37
C ILE A 958 27.06 -27.18 25.07
N ASN A 959 28.20 -27.72 24.62
CA ASN A 959 28.82 -28.91 25.15
C ASN A 959 30.21 -28.61 25.74
N GLU A 960 30.58 -29.31 26.82
CA GLU A 960 31.86 -29.10 27.50
C GLU A 960 33.08 -29.58 26.69
N GLY A 961 34.26 -29.11 27.09
CA GLY A 961 35.55 -29.55 26.56
C GLY A 961 35.99 -28.84 25.28
N ALA A 962 36.92 -29.49 24.57
CA ALA A 962 37.42 -29.05 23.27
C ALA A 962 37.73 -30.26 22.38
N GLN A 963 37.77 -30.01 21.07
CA GLN A 963 38.11 -31.01 20.05
C GLN A 963 39.14 -30.44 19.06
N LYS A 964 39.85 -31.34 18.37
CA LYS A 964 40.71 -30.96 17.23
C LYS A 964 39.89 -31.06 15.94
N VAL A 965 40.27 -30.29 14.92
CA VAL A 965 39.70 -30.44 13.57
C VAL A 965 40.15 -31.81 13.02
N PRO A 966 39.22 -32.71 12.65
CA PRO A 966 39.55 -34.04 12.15
C PRO A 966 40.00 -33.99 10.68
N ALA A 967 40.46 -35.11 10.14
CA ALA A 967 40.99 -35.18 8.77
C ALA A 967 39.91 -34.91 7.71
N GLU A 968 38.66 -35.26 8.02
CA GLU A 968 37.48 -35.01 7.20
C GLU A 968 37.06 -33.52 7.21
N GLY A 969 37.76 -32.66 7.97
CA GLY A 969 37.48 -31.23 8.06
C GLY A 969 36.23 -30.91 8.88
N LYS A 970 35.50 -29.86 8.49
CA LYS A 970 34.33 -29.35 9.22
C LYS A 970 33.23 -30.41 9.44
N SER A 971 33.03 -31.35 8.51
CA SER A 971 31.95 -32.35 8.60
C SER A 971 32.14 -33.39 9.72
N GLY A 972 33.37 -33.56 10.24
CA GLY A 972 33.65 -34.48 11.33
C GLY A 972 33.58 -33.85 12.73
N LEU A 973 33.27 -32.55 12.84
CA LEU A 973 33.23 -31.84 14.12
C LEU A 973 31.98 -32.21 14.92
N LYS A 974 32.17 -32.46 16.22
CA LYS A 974 31.06 -32.59 17.17
C LYS A 974 30.36 -31.24 17.32
N TYR A 975 29.04 -31.26 17.26
CA TYR A 975 28.22 -30.05 17.40
C TYR A 975 28.42 -29.38 18.77
N GLY A 976 28.50 -28.04 18.80
CA GLY A 976 28.54 -27.26 20.04
C GLY A 976 29.75 -27.49 20.94
N VAL A 977 30.84 -28.09 20.43
CA VAL A 977 32.11 -28.31 21.15
C VAL A 977 33.20 -27.42 20.57
N SER A 978 33.92 -26.67 21.41
CA SER A 978 34.98 -25.74 21.00
C SER A 978 36.10 -26.45 20.21
N ILE A 979 36.63 -25.80 19.17
CA ILE A 979 37.84 -26.26 18.43
C ILE A 979 39.13 -25.53 18.85
N THR A 980 39.03 -24.70 19.90
CA THR A 980 40.13 -23.92 20.48
C THR A 980 40.35 -24.33 21.94
N ASP A 981 40.26 -23.41 22.91
CA ASP A 981 40.36 -23.79 24.32
C ASP A 981 39.08 -24.47 24.79
N ALA A 982 39.21 -25.30 25.83
CA ALA A 982 38.08 -26.04 26.39
C ALA A 982 37.11 -25.14 27.14
N CYS A 983 35.82 -25.38 26.94
CA CYS A 983 34.73 -24.62 27.57
C CYS A 983 34.00 -25.47 28.63
N ILE A 984 33.32 -24.81 29.57
CA ILE A 984 32.28 -25.50 30.37
C ILE A 984 31.04 -25.76 29.52
N GLY A 985 30.25 -26.76 29.90
CA GLY A 985 28.99 -27.09 29.21
C GLY A 985 27.84 -26.16 29.62
N TRP A 986 26.66 -26.39 29.03
CA TRP A 986 25.49 -25.57 29.32
C TRP A 986 25.01 -25.67 30.78
N ASP A 987 25.00 -26.87 31.36
CA ASP A 987 24.53 -27.07 32.74
C ASP A 987 25.39 -26.31 33.75
N ASP A 988 26.73 -26.42 33.64
CA ASP A 988 27.67 -25.64 34.44
C ASP A 988 27.51 -24.13 34.22
N THR A 989 27.13 -23.71 33.01
CA THR A 989 26.91 -22.30 32.67
C THR A 989 25.72 -21.73 33.45
N GLU A 990 24.61 -22.47 33.53
CA GLU A 990 23.44 -22.08 34.32
C GLU A 990 23.78 -21.98 35.81
N ASP A 991 24.48 -22.97 36.36
CA ASP A 991 24.86 -23.02 37.77
C ASP A 991 25.83 -21.89 38.17
N VAL A 992 26.80 -21.58 37.31
CA VAL A 992 27.74 -20.47 37.55
C VAL A 992 27.01 -19.13 37.50
N LEU A 993 26.14 -18.89 36.52
CA LEU A 993 25.37 -17.65 36.42
C LEU A 993 24.43 -17.48 37.62
N LYS A 994 23.76 -18.55 38.04
CA LYS A 994 22.94 -18.55 39.26
C LYS A 994 23.76 -18.16 40.49
N THR A 995 24.92 -18.80 40.69
CA THR A 995 25.80 -18.55 41.84
C THR A 995 26.27 -17.08 41.88
N LEU A 996 26.64 -16.51 40.73
CA LEU A 996 27.05 -15.11 40.63
C LEU A 996 25.89 -14.14 40.89
N ALA A 997 24.69 -14.43 40.37
CA ALA A 997 23.51 -13.60 40.60
C ALA A 997 23.15 -13.56 42.10
N GLU A 998 23.15 -14.72 42.77
CA GLU A 998 22.91 -14.83 44.22
C GLU A 998 23.95 -14.05 45.04
N ALA A 999 25.21 -14.06 44.62
CA ALA A 999 26.27 -13.28 45.27
C ALA A 999 26.06 -11.75 45.12
N VAL A 1000 25.68 -11.28 43.93
CA VAL A 1000 25.38 -9.86 43.69
C VAL A 1000 24.17 -9.42 44.52
N ALA A 1001 23.11 -10.23 44.57
CA ALA A 1001 21.94 -9.96 45.39
C ALA A 1001 22.31 -9.82 46.88
N LYS A 1002 23.16 -10.72 47.40
CA LYS A 1002 23.69 -10.63 48.78
C LYS A 1002 24.51 -9.36 49.00
N ARG A 1003 25.42 -9.01 48.08
CA ARG A 1003 26.20 -7.76 48.13
C ARG A 1003 25.28 -6.54 48.24
N ARG A 1004 24.27 -6.47 47.37
CA ARG A 1004 23.32 -5.34 47.33
C ARG A 1004 22.52 -5.24 48.64
N ALA A 1005 22.20 -6.36 49.28
CA ALA A 1005 21.52 -6.36 50.58
C ALA A 1005 22.41 -5.81 51.70
N LEU A 1006 23.72 -6.10 51.70
CA LEU A 1006 24.67 -5.53 52.66
C LEU A 1006 24.78 -4.00 52.53
N SER A 1007 24.74 -3.46 51.31
CA SER A 1007 24.76 -2.01 51.07
C SER A 1007 23.47 -1.29 51.50
N LYS A 1008 22.35 -2.00 51.73
CA LYS A 1008 21.06 -1.44 52.16
C LYS A 1008 20.81 -1.53 53.68
N GLY A 1009 21.78 -1.98 54.48
CA GLY A 1009 21.67 -2.07 55.95
C GLY A 1009 21.46 -0.71 56.66
N PRO A 1010 21.07 -0.69 57.97
CA PRO A 1010 20.29 0.38 58.60
C PRO A 1010 20.92 1.78 58.76
N ASN A 1011 22.12 2.05 58.23
CA ASN A 1011 22.89 3.27 58.54
C ASN A 1011 23.35 4.05 57.31
N GLY A 1012 22.50 4.18 56.28
CA GLY A 1012 22.84 4.91 55.06
C GLY A 1012 21.78 5.92 54.64
N HIS A 1013 21.61 7.00 55.40
CA HIS A 1013 21.10 8.24 54.84
C HIS A 1013 22.24 8.89 54.04
N ALA A 1014 22.11 8.88 52.71
CA ALA A 1014 22.80 9.80 51.81
C ALA A 1014 21.79 10.29 50.79
#